data_AF-A0A9D2SQ81-F1
#
_entry.id   AF-A0A9D2SQ81-F1
#
_cell.length_a   1.000
_cell.length_b   1.000
_cell.length_c   1.000
_cell.angle_alpha   90.00
_cell.angle_beta   90.00
_cell.angle_gamma   90.00
#
_symmetry.space_group_name_H-M   'P 1'
#
loop_
_entity.id
_entity.type
_entity.pdbx_description
1 polymer ?
#
loop_
_entity_poly.entity_id
_entity_poly.type
_entity_poly.pdbx_seq_one_letter_code
_entity_poly.pdbx_strand_id
1 'polypeptide(L)'
;MIKIGMMLGDRYEILEKIGTGGMSDVYKAKDHKLNRFVAVKVLKQEFSENTSFVSKFRVEAQAAASLMHPNIVNVYDVGEDAGVHYIVMELVEGITLKKYIEKKARLSVKEAVSIAIQACMGLEAAHNNHIIHRDIKPQNIIISKEGKVKVTDFGIAKAATSNTITSNVMGSVHYTSPEQARGGYSDERSDIYSMGITLFEMLTGRVPFNGDTTVAIAIKQIQEPMPSPRDFVPEIPVSVEQIVLKSTQKSPDRRYQSVAALIEDLKKSLVTPDEDFVKVIDTETNAATRKVSRDDMNQIKKQSKKSSHTEEIRLKKNSAKPPAQPAKSGKKKRPDYENEILDEEDEEEYESRMERFTTMLAVAGAVLIGCIIIFLVGRAIGIFRFPSSGQGTGTQMIAVAGMPEEEALKALNALGLELDVSVVYEESGEVEDGLVIRSSVEPGTALSQKDAVTLTVSGTQNGVTVPDVYNKSLAEAVSELEAQGFKTERNEGYSETVAQGNVMSQTPEGGSKAERGSTVTITISQGPQNSKVAVPDVLGMLPDEAKATLEAAGLTVRNVEEVSDDDETMIGRVIRLSYSIGTEVEPGTAIDIYVSSGPSATYMYVENIESPAIEDPAYVEGTQCVIVLTTASGTEIYRTATTSFPLPVNLLNISEPTGTLTLIYTVTADAATVTDPTTGEVTTVPGTSEQRTINRPITFIRNDSGT
;
A
#
# COMPACT_ATOMS: atom_id res chain seq x y z
N MET A 1 -1.55 4.66 28.38
CA MET A 1 -2.34 5.72 27.70
C MET A 1 -1.79 7.09 28.12
N ILE A 2 -1.35 7.90 27.16
CA ILE A 2 -0.76 9.23 27.41
C ILE A 2 -1.86 10.23 27.80
N LYS A 3 -1.53 11.13 28.74
CA LYS A 3 -2.41 12.23 29.19
C LYS A 3 -1.76 13.58 28.94
N ILE A 4 -2.57 14.62 28.78
CA ILE A 4 -2.10 16.02 28.80
C ILE A 4 -1.54 16.34 30.19
N GLY A 5 -0.43 17.08 30.24
CA GLY A 5 0.35 17.34 31.46
C GLY A 5 1.27 16.20 31.90
N MET A 6 1.30 15.08 31.17
CA MET A 6 2.24 13.98 31.44
C MET A 6 3.66 14.37 31.00
N MET A 7 4.65 14.14 31.86
CA MET A 7 6.07 14.22 31.52
C MET A 7 6.54 12.89 30.96
N LEU A 8 7.33 12.95 29.87
CA LEU A 8 8.09 11.82 29.33
C LEU A 8 9.59 12.06 29.53
N GLY A 9 10.29 11.08 30.09
CA GLY A 9 11.74 11.09 30.35
C GLY A 9 12.18 12.28 31.22
N ASP A 10 11.32 12.71 32.15
CA ASP A 10 11.47 13.91 33.00
C ASP A 10 11.81 15.21 32.23
N ARG A 11 11.49 15.27 30.92
CA ARG A 11 11.91 16.37 30.04
C ARG A 11 10.81 16.92 29.14
N TYR A 12 9.93 16.07 28.63
CA TYR A 12 8.96 16.42 27.61
C TYR A 12 7.53 16.44 28.18
N GLU A 13 6.97 17.63 28.39
CA GLU A 13 5.60 17.80 28.87
C GLU A 13 4.62 17.71 27.70
N ILE A 14 3.72 16.72 27.71
CA ILE A 14 2.68 16.56 26.68
C ILE A 14 1.59 17.62 26.84
N LEU A 15 1.35 18.43 25.81
CA LEU A 15 0.41 19.56 25.85
C LEU A 15 -0.91 19.29 25.13
N GLU A 16 -0.83 18.76 23.90
CA GLU A 16 -2.00 18.48 23.06
C GLU A 16 -1.70 17.35 22.07
N LYS A 17 -2.74 16.62 21.64
CA LYS A 17 -2.62 15.60 20.59
C LYS A 17 -2.83 16.28 19.23
N ILE A 18 -1.83 16.22 18.36
CA ILE A 18 -1.82 16.91 17.05
C ILE A 18 -2.00 15.95 15.86
N GLY A 19 -1.85 14.63 16.07
CA GLY A 19 -2.05 13.61 15.04
C GLY A 19 -2.39 12.24 15.60
N THR A 20 -3.08 11.43 14.79
CA THR A 20 -3.37 10.01 15.04
C THR A 20 -2.95 9.25 13.78
N GLY A 21 -2.02 8.31 13.92
CA GLY A 21 -1.63 7.38 12.85
C GLY A 21 -2.14 5.97 13.11
N GLY A 22 -1.74 5.03 12.24
CA GLY A 22 -2.03 3.61 12.43
C GLY A 22 -1.36 3.05 13.68
N MET A 23 -0.02 3.06 13.72
CA MET A 23 0.78 2.49 14.82
C MET A 23 1.09 3.47 15.98
N SER A 24 0.99 4.77 15.73
CA SER A 24 1.49 5.80 16.64
C SER A 24 0.57 7.02 16.70
N ASP A 25 0.55 7.69 17.83
CA ASP A 25 -0.06 9.00 18.03
C ASP A 25 1.00 10.10 18.06
N VAL A 26 0.68 11.31 17.61
CA VAL A 26 1.62 12.44 17.61
C VAL A 26 1.08 13.55 18.51
N TYR A 27 1.91 14.00 19.43
CA TYR A 27 1.61 15.03 20.41
C TYR A 27 2.53 16.24 20.25
N LYS A 28 2.03 17.43 20.55
CA LYS A 28 2.89 18.58 20.82
C LYS A 28 3.33 18.51 22.28
N ALA A 29 4.62 18.73 22.51
CA ALA A 29 5.20 18.75 23.84
C ALA A 29 6.12 19.95 24.03
N LYS A 30 6.40 20.30 25.30
CA LYS A 30 7.44 21.25 25.68
C LYS A 30 8.67 20.49 26.18
N ASP A 31 9.80 20.67 25.49
CA ASP A 31 11.13 20.27 25.97
C ASP A 31 11.58 21.31 27.01
N HIS A 32 11.46 20.98 28.30
CA HIS A 32 11.82 21.90 29.38
C HIS A 32 13.34 22.11 29.53
N LYS A 33 14.16 21.19 29.01
CA LYS A 33 15.63 21.30 29.07
C LYS A 33 16.19 22.30 28.06
N LEU A 34 15.56 22.40 26.89
CA LEU A 34 15.94 23.35 25.83
C LEU A 34 14.92 24.50 25.67
N ASN A 35 13.88 24.54 26.51
CA ASN A 35 12.76 25.49 26.49
C ASN A 35 12.17 25.75 25.09
N ARG A 36 11.82 24.68 24.38
CA ARG A 36 11.26 24.73 23.02
C ARG A 36 10.06 23.77 22.87
N PHE A 37 9.19 24.05 21.91
CA PHE A 37 8.15 23.10 21.52
C PHE A 37 8.71 22.06 20.53
N VAL A 38 8.25 20.82 20.68
CA VAL A 38 8.63 19.65 19.86
C VAL A 38 7.39 18.83 19.55
N ALA A 39 7.45 18.03 18.49
CA ALA A 39 6.48 16.97 18.26
C ALA A 39 7.03 15.66 18.87
N VAL A 40 6.15 14.88 19.49
CA VAL A 40 6.48 13.59 20.12
C VAL A 40 5.56 12.53 19.52
N LYS A 41 6.13 11.68 18.68
CA LYS A 41 5.45 10.50 18.10
C LYS A 41 5.59 9.36 19.11
N VAL A 42 4.47 8.84 19.59
CA VAL A 42 4.38 7.81 20.64
C VAL A 42 3.77 6.54 20.04
N LEU A 43 4.42 5.39 20.25
CA LEU A 43 3.88 4.11 19.83
C LEU A 43 2.63 3.76 20.66
N LYS A 44 1.54 3.32 20.03
CA LYS A 44 0.31 2.95 20.77
C LYS A 44 0.54 1.70 21.61
N GLN A 45 -0.16 1.60 22.75
CA GLN A 45 -0.02 0.49 23.70
C GLN A 45 -0.22 -0.89 23.03
N GLU A 46 -1.18 -0.99 22.11
CA GLU A 46 -1.49 -2.20 21.32
C GLU A 46 -0.34 -2.73 20.46
N PHE A 47 0.69 -1.90 20.19
CA PHE A 47 1.92 -2.30 19.48
C PHE A 47 3.17 -2.31 20.37
N SER A 48 3.09 -1.79 21.60
CA SER A 48 4.26 -1.67 22.51
C SER A 48 4.75 -3.02 23.07
N GLU A 49 3.86 -4.00 23.22
CA GLU A 49 4.21 -5.34 23.72
C GLU A 49 4.85 -6.23 22.64
N ASN A 50 4.72 -5.86 21.36
CA ASN A 50 5.22 -6.65 20.25
C ASN A 50 6.61 -6.16 19.80
N THR A 51 7.63 -6.95 20.15
CA THR A 51 9.06 -6.68 19.86
C THR A 51 9.32 -6.33 18.39
N SER A 52 8.55 -6.87 17.44
CA SER A 52 8.72 -6.57 16.01
C SER A 52 8.23 -5.18 15.60
N PHE A 53 7.24 -4.61 16.29
CA PHE A 53 6.80 -3.23 16.06
C PHE A 53 7.73 -2.25 16.77
N VAL A 54 8.17 -2.57 18.00
CA VAL A 54 9.16 -1.78 18.75
C VAL A 54 10.49 -1.67 18.00
N SER A 55 11.00 -2.77 17.44
CA SER A 55 12.26 -2.74 16.67
C SER A 55 12.12 -1.89 15.40
N LYS A 56 11.03 -2.05 14.63
CA LYS A 56 10.73 -1.21 13.45
C LYS A 56 10.65 0.28 13.80
N PHE A 57 9.96 0.62 14.89
CA PHE A 57 9.82 2.00 15.38
C PHE A 57 11.17 2.63 15.75
N ARG A 58 12.07 1.86 16.42
CA ARG A 58 13.44 2.31 16.73
C ARG A 58 14.31 2.46 15.48
N VAL A 59 14.24 1.54 14.52
CA VAL A 59 15.02 1.59 13.26
C VAL A 59 14.59 2.77 12.38
N GLU A 60 13.27 3.03 12.28
CA GLU A 60 12.71 4.22 11.63
C GLU A 60 13.28 5.51 12.25
N ALA A 61 13.29 5.59 13.57
CA ALA A 61 13.81 6.74 14.30
C ALA A 61 15.32 6.96 14.07
N GLN A 62 16.12 5.88 14.10
CA GLN A 62 17.58 5.96 13.90
C GLN A 62 17.94 6.44 12.49
N ALA A 63 17.25 5.96 11.46
CA ALA A 63 17.47 6.41 10.09
C ALA A 63 17.05 7.88 9.92
N ALA A 64 15.89 8.27 10.42
CA ALA A 64 15.46 9.67 10.34
C ALA A 64 16.37 10.62 11.15
N ALA A 65 16.99 10.15 12.24
CA ALA A 65 17.93 10.93 13.05
C ALA A 65 19.31 11.15 12.39
N SER A 66 19.69 10.37 11.37
CA SER A 66 20.91 10.65 10.58
C SER A 66 20.71 11.73 9.51
N LEU A 67 19.46 12.13 9.25
CA LEU A 67 19.10 13.09 8.22
C LEU A 67 18.90 14.49 8.79
N MET A 68 19.67 15.46 8.27
CA MET A 68 19.52 16.88 8.59
C MET A 68 19.39 17.68 7.29
N HIS A 69 18.16 18.11 6.97
CA HIS A 69 17.88 18.82 5.73
C HIS A 69 16.70 19.80 5.90
N PRO A 70 16.69 20.99 5.27
CA PRO A 70 15.59 21.95 5.38
C PRO A 70 14.21 21.38 5.01
N ASN A 71 14.17 20.43 4.07
CA ASN A 71 12.94 19.79 3.58
C ASN A 71 12.66 18.41 4.24
N ILE A 72 13.32 18.09 5.35
CA ILE A 72 13.02 16.92 6.18
C ILE A 72 12.61 17.40 7.58
N VAL A 73 11.70 16.69 8.25
CA VAL A 73 11.41 16.88 9.68
C VAL A 73 12.55 16.27 10.49
N ASN A 74 13.32 17.10 11.21
CA ASN A 74 14.47 16.63 11.96
C ASN A 74 14.04 15.80 13.19
N VAL A 75 14.65 14.64 13.40
CA VAL A 75 14.52 13.87 14.66
C VAL A 75 15.59 14.35 15.64
N TYR A 76 15.19 14.63 16.87
CA TYR A 76 16.04 15.18 17.93
C TYR A 76 16.45 14.17 18.99
N ASP A 77 15.57 13.22 19.31
CA ASP A 77 15.74 12.29 20.42
C ASP A 77 14.87 11.05 20.23
N VAL A 78 15.26 9.93 20.85
CA VAL A 78 14.49 8.68 20.85
C VAL A 78 14.53 8.11 22.26
N GLY A 79 13.37 7.86 22.84
CA GLY A 79 13.25 7.53 24.25
C GLY A 79 12.28 6.40 24.55
N GLU A 80 12.40 5.91 25.76
CA GLU A 80 11.52 4.93 26.37
C GLU A 80 11.31 5.32 27.83
N ASP A 81 10.07 5.35 28.28
CA ASP A 81 9.72 5.72 29.65
C ASP A 81 8.47 4.95 30.09
N ALA A 82 8.53 4.25 31.22
CA ALA A 82 7.44 3.42 31.75
C ALA A 82 6.77 2.48 30.71
N GLY A 83 7.55 1.91 29.77
CA GLY A 83 7.04 1.05 28.67
C GLY A 83 6.44 1.81 27.48
N VAL A 84 6.52 3.14 27.47
CA VAL A 84 6.13 4.00 26.34
C VAL A 84 7.35 4.29 25.49
N HIS A 85 7.38 3.80 24.25
CA HIS A 85 8.38 4.19 23.27
C HIS A 85 7.96 5.47 22.52
N TYR A 86 8.87 6.42 22.39
CA TYR A 86 8.61 7.71 21.74
C TYR A 86 9.80 8.25 20.93
N ILE A 87 9.48 9.05 19.92
CA ILE A 87 10.43 9.75 19.04
C ILE A 87 10.14 11.25 19.16
N VAL A 88 11.14 12.04 19.48
CA VAL A 88 11.05 13.49 19.58
C VAL A 88 11.58 14.12 18.31
N MET A 89 10.79 14.98 17.68
CA MET A 89 11.08 15.56 16.37
C MET A 89 10.70 17.05 16.32
N GLU A 90 11.11 17.69 15.24
CA GLU A 90 10.76 19.07 14.91
C GLU A 90 9.25 19.28 14.83
N LEU A 91 8.73 20.23 15.61
CA LEU A 91 7.34 20.68 15.46
C LEU A 91 7.26 21.64 14.28
N VAL A 92 6.69 21.18 13.16
CA VAL A 92 6.42 22.02 11.99
C VAL A 92 5.04 22.67 12.16
N GLU A 93 5.00 23.99 12.36
CA GLU A 93 3.75 24.75 12.37
C GLU A 93 3.22 24.89 10.94
N GLY A 94 2.19 24.12 10.60
CA GLY A 94 1.69 24.03 9.23
C GLY A 94 0.50 23.09 9.07
N ILE A 95 0.24 22.68 7.83
CA ILE A 95 -0.77 21.69 7.46
C ILE A 95 -0.16 20.62 6.55
N THR A 96 -0.73 19.42 6.57
CA THR A 96 -0.33 18.38 5.62
C THR A 96 -0.74 18.78 4.19
N LEU A 97 0.02 18.32 3.19
CA LEU A 97 -0.30 18.53 1.79
C LEU A 97 -1.68 17.95 1.45
N LYS A 98 -2.11 16.86 2.10
CA LYS A 98 -3.48 16.33 1.94
C LYS A 98 -4.55 17.37 2.30
N LYS A 99 -4.43 17.99 3.47
CA LYS A 99 -5.35 19.07 3.91
C LYS A 99 -5.25 20.32 3.04
N TYR A 100 -4.10 20.56 2.41
CA TYR A 100 -3.91 21.67 1.48
C TYR A 100 -4.61 21.43 0.14
N ILE A 101 -4.52 20.22 -0.42
CA ILE A 101 -5.26 19.78 -1.61
C ILE A 101 -6.77 19.86 -1.32
N GLU A 102 -7.24 19.27 -0.21
CA GLU A 102 -8.65 19.30 0.21
C GLU A 102 -9.23 20.73 0.30
N LYS A 103 -8.44 21.70 0.81
CA LYS A 103 -8.86 23.11 0.88
C LYS A 103 -8.88 23.86 -0.45
N LYS A 104 -8.11 23.43 -1.43
CA LYS A 104 -8.00 24.09 -2.75
C LYS A 104 -8.72 23.34 -3.89
N ALA A 105 -9.24 22.14 -3.62
CA ALA A 105 -9.62 21.11 -4.58
C ALA A 105 -8.45 20.61 -5.46
N ARG A 106 -7.73 21.51 -6.17
CA ARG A 106 -6.48 21.24 -6.90
C ARG A 106 -5.49 22.39 -6.71
N LEU A 107 -4.20 22.13 -6.91
CA LEU A 107 -3.15 23.16 -6.87
C LEU A 107 -2.89 23.71 -8.28
N SER A 108 -2.44 24.96 -8.36
CA SER A 108 -1.89 25.47 -9.62
C SER A 108 -0.61 24.72 -9.98
N VAL A 109 -0.32 24.59 -11.28
CA VAL A 109 0.87 23.88 -11.79
C VAL A 109 2.16 24.37 -11.13
N LYS A 110 2.30 25.70 -10.98
CA LYS A 110 3.47 26.33 -10.34
C LYS A 110 3.61 25.97 -8.86
N GLU A 111 2.51 25.89 -8.13
CA GLU A 111 2.51 25.47 -6.72
C GLU A 111 2.83 23.99 -6.57
N ALA A 112 2.17 23.13 -7.36
CA ALA A 112 2.38 21.68 -7.34
C ALA A 112 3.84 21.32 -7.67
N VAL A 113 4.42 21.93 -8.71
CA VAL A 113 5.82 21.72 -9.09
C VAL A 113 6.79 22.30 -8.05
N SER A 114 6.50 23.47 -7.47
CA SER A 114 7.33 24.05 -6.38
C SER A 114 7.36 23.15 -5.12
N ILE A 115 6.21 22.60 -4.75
CA ILE A 115 6.09 21.66 -3.63
C ILE A 115 6.82 20.34 -3.95
N ALA A 116 6.63 19.81 -5.16
CA ALA A 116 7.32 18.60 -5.61
C ALA A 116 8.85 18.77 -5.60
N ILE A 117 9.39 19.90 -6.08
CA ILE A 117 10.84 20.20 -6.04
C ILE A 117 11.35 20.18 -4.60
N GLN A 118 10.69 20.87 -3.68
CA GLN A 118 11.11 20.91 -2.28
C GLN A 118 11.05 19.53 -1.59
N ALA A 119 9.98 18.76 -1.82
CA ALA A 119 9.88 17.40 -1.30
C ALA A 119 10.93 16.46 -1.91
N CYS A 120 11.21 16.59 -3.20
CA CYS A 120 12.27 15.86 -3.90
C CYS A 120 13.66 16.21 -3.36
N MET A 121 13.96 17.47 -3.01
CA MET A 121 15.22 17.82 -2.35
C MET A 121 15.38 17.13 -0.99
N GLY A 122 14.28 16.90 -0.26
CA GLY A 122 14.27 16.06 0.94
C GLY A 122 14.56 14.58 0.63
N LEU A 123 13.93 14.02 -0.40
CA LEU A 123 14.19 12.65 -0.84
C LEU A 123 15.63 12.44 -1.33
N GLU A 124 16.17 13.35 -2.13
CA GLU A 124 17.56 13.32 -2.62
C GLU A 124 18.55 13.29 -1.44
N ALA A 125 18.34 14.10 -0.41
CA ALA A 125 19.17 14.08 0.80
C ALA A 125 19.10 12.73 1.56
N ALA A 126 17.95 12.05 1.53
CA ALA A 126 17.79 10.72 2.13
C ALA A 126 18.42 9.60 1.28
N HIS A 127 18.21 9.63 -0.03
CA HIS A 127 18.77 8.68 -0.99
C HIS A 127 20.31 8.73 -1.01
N ASN A 128 20.90 9.92 -0.91
CA ASN A 128 22.35 10.11 -0.74
C ASN A 128 22.92 9.50 0.55
N ASN A 129 22.07 9.17 1.53
CA ASN A 129 22.42 8.44 2.76
C ASN A 129 21.89 6.98 2.74
N HIS A 130 21.48 6.48 1.57
CA HIS A 130 20.88 5.16 1.34
C HIS A 130 19.60 4.88 2.14
N ILE A 131 18.84 5.93 2.48
CA ILE A 131 17.56 5.84 3.19
C ILE A 131 16.42 6.06 2.20
N ILE A 132 15.62 5.02 1.97
CA ILE A 132 14.44 5.03 1.09
C ILE A 132 13.19 5.31 1.95
N HIS A 133 12.30 6.18 1.49
CA HIS A 133 11.14 6.63 2.24
C HIS A 133 9.98 5.62 2.24
N ARG A 134 9.72 4.89 1.14
CA ARG A 134 8.75 3.79 0.99
C ARG A 134 7.26 4.10 1.22
N ASP A 135 6.93 5.28 1.73
CA ASP A 135 5.56 5.72 2.02
C ASP A 135 5.36 7.21 1.69
N ILE A 136 5.83 7.67 0.53
CA ILE A 136 5.58 9.04 0.06
C ILE A 136 4.11 9.21 -0.32
N LYS A 137 3.46 10.21 0.27
CA LYS A 137 2.04 10.55 0.08
C LYS A 137 1.74 11.95 0.68
N PRO A 138 0.64 12.62 0.30
CA PRO A 138 0.28 13.95 0.81
C PRO A 138 0.10 14.07 2.34
N GLN A 139 -0.15 12.98 3.05
CA GLN A 139 -0.24 13.00 4.52
C GLN A 139 1.14 13.12 5.19
N ASN A 140 2.20 12.62 4.52
CA ASN A 140 3.59 12.57 5.01
C ASN A 140 4.43 13.77 4.52
N ILE A 141 3.77 14.78 3.93
CA ILE A 141 4.37 16.03 3.46
C ILE A 141 3.64 17.17 4.19
N ILE A 142 4.39 18.05 4.84
CA ILE A 142 3.87 19.20 5.61
C ILE A 142 4.31 20.50 4.94
N ILE A 143 3.39 21.44 4.80
CA ILE A 143 3.64 22.82 4.35
C ILE A 143 3.58 23.73 5.58
N SER A 144 4.69 24.37 5.93
CA SER A 144 4.75 25.31 7.04
C SER A 144 4.03 26.62 6.71
N LYS A 145 3.72 27.43 7.74
CA LYS A 145 3.13 28.77 7.58
C LYS A 145 3.96 29.70 6.69
N GLU A 146 5.28 29.49 6.64
CA GLU A 146 6.23 30.24 5.80
C GLU A 146 6.38 29.65 4.38
N GLY A 147 5.57 28.67 4.01
CA GLY A 147 5.59 28.03 2.68
C GLY A 147 6.72 27.02 2.45
N LYS A 148 7.45 26.62 3.51
CA LYS A 148 8.47 25.57 3.41
C LYS A 148 7.83 24.19 3.44
N VAL A 149 8.25 23.31 2.55
CA VAL A 149 7.78 21.92 2.49
C VAL A 149 8.74 21.00 3.23
N LYS A 150 8.23 20.13 4.11
CA LYS A 150 8.98 19.13 4.86
C LYS A 150 8.37 17.74 4.74
N VAL A 151 9.22 16.75 4.48
CA VAL A 151 8.87 15.33 4.45
C VAL A 151 9.04 14.71 5.85
N THR A 152 8.10 13.86 6.26
CA THR A 152 8.07 13.18 7.57
C THR A 152 7.69 11.70 7.41
N ASP A 153 7.86 10.90 8.45
CA ASP A 153 7.42 9.50 8.52
C ASP A 153 8.04 8.59 7.43
N PHE A 154 9.38 8.51 7.43
CA PHE A 154 10.15 7.58 6.62
C PHE A 154 9.73 6.13 6.90
N GLY A 155 8.96 5.54 5.98
CA GLY A 155 8.23 4.26 6.11
C GLY A 155 9.10 3.00 6.07
N ILE A 156 10.18 2.97 6.85
CA ILE A 156 11.10 1.85 6.97
C ILE A 156 10.40 0.59 7.53
N ALA A 157 9.28 0.77 8.24
CA ALA A 157 8.45 -0.29 8.81
C ALA A 157 7.63 -1.16 7.84
N LYS A 158 7.64 -0.92 6.50
CA LYS A 158 6.99 -1.80 5.50
C LYS A 158 7.78 -3.10 5.24
N ALA A 159 7.87 -3.93 6.27
CA ALA A 159 8.12 -5.37 6.18
C ALA A 159 7.08 -6.09 7.04
N ALA A 160 5.86 -6.20 6.53
CA ALA A 160 4.88 -7.15 7.02
C ALA A 160 5.15 -8.48 6.32
N THR A 161 5.95 -9.33 6.94
CA THR A 161 6.00 -10.75 6.58
C THR A 161 4.59 -11.34 6.71
N SER A 162 4.12 -11.93 5.62
CA SER A 162 2.93 -12.80 5.52
C SER A 162 1.53 -12.13 5.57
N ASN A 163 0.91 -12.11 4.39
CA ASN A 163 -0.49 -12.49 4.13
C ASN A 163 -1.67 -11.69 4.71
N THR A 164 -1.51 -10.48 5.24
CA THR A 164 -2.69 -9.58 5.38
C THR A 164 -2.33 -8.11 5.23
N ILE A 165 -2.90 -7.45 4.20
CA ILE A 165 -2.97 -5.98 4.11
C ILE A 165 -4.02 -5.54 5.14
N THR A 166 -3.62 -5.43 6.41
CA THR A 166 -4.53 -5.05 7.50
C THR A 166 -5.04 -3.62 7.33
N SER A 167 -6.27 -3.40 7.80
CA SER A 167 -7.15 -2.24 7.54
C SER A 167 -6.56 -0.84 7.73
N ASN A 168 -5.46 -0.68 8.49
CA ASN A 168 -4.76 0.60 8.61
C ASN A 168 -4.01 1.06 7.34
N VAL A 169 -3.93 0.22 6.29
CA VAL A 169 -3.27 0.55 5.00
C VAL A 169 -4.22 1.22 4.00
N MET A 170 -5.51 1.40 4.34
CA MET A 170 -6.55 1.88 3.41
C MET A 170 -6.22 3.20 2.68
N GLY A 171 -5.50 4.13 3.33
CA GLY A 171 -5.06 5.38 2.69
C GLY A 171 -3.73 5.32 1.94
N SER A 172 -2.84 4.37 2.23
CA SER A 172 -1.48 4.36 1.63
C SER A 172 -1.41 3.60 0.30
N VAL A 173 -2.35 2.69 0.04
CA VAL A 173 -2.36 1.84 -1.17
C VAL A 173 -2.45 2.66 -2.47
N HIS A 174 -3.10 3.82 -2.43
CA HIS A 174 -3.20 4.74 -3.58
C HIS A 174 -1.86 5.31 -4.07
N TYR A 175 -0.79 5.27 -3.27
CA TYR A 175 0.54 5.80 -3.62
C TYR A 175 1.61 4.71 -3.73
N THR A 176 1.25 3.46 -3.47
CA THR A 176 2.18 2.32 -3.44
C THR A 176 2.68 1.99 -4.85
N SER A 177 3.99 1.80 -4.98
CA SER A 177 4.62 1.44 -6.26
C SER A 177 4.27 0.01 -6.73
N PRO A 178 4.35 -0.29 -8.05
CA PRO A 178 4.04 -1.61 -8.61
C PRO A 178 4.88 -2.74 -8.01
N GLU A 179 6.15 -2.49 -7.70
CA GLU A 179 7.05 -3.42 -7.04
C GLU A 179 6.64 -3.68 -5.57
N GLN A 180 6.29 -2.63 -4.82
CA GLN A 180 5.77 -2.77 -3.45
C GLN A 180 4.43 -3.53 -3.42
N ALA A 181 3.54 -3.25 -4.38
CA ALA A 181 2.25 -3.93 -4.49
C ALA A 181 2.39 -5.43 -4.80
N ARG A 182 3.47 -5.84 -5.48
CA ARG A 182 3.84 -7.26 -5.70
C ARG A 182 4.59 -7.89 -4.51
N GLY A 183 4.92 -7.13 -3.46
CA GLY A 183 5.82 -7.59 -2.38
C GLY A 183 7.30 -7.72 -2.81
N GLY A 184 7.68 -7.10 -3.93
CA GLY A 184 9.06 -7.09 -4.43
C GLY A 184 9.95 -6.08 -3.71
N TYR A 185 11.26 -6.13 -4.01
CA TYR A 185 12.22 -5.18 -3.46
C TYR A 185 11.90 -3.74 -3.87
N SER A 186 11.93 -2.83 -2.91
CA SER A 186 11.67 -1.39 -3.12
C SER A 186 12.98 -0.62 -3.01
N ASP A 187 13.28 0.21 -4.01
CA ASP A 187 14.47 1.05 -4.07
C ASP A 187 14.11 2.55 -4.14
N GLU A 188 15.10 3.41 -4.36
CA GLU A 188 14.93 4.87 -4.50
C GLU A 188 13.92 5.26 -5.59
N ARG A 189 13.74 4.42 -6.62
CA ARG A 189 12.82 4.62 -7.74
C ARG A 189 11.38 4.27 -7.37
N SER A 190 11.15 3.57 -6.27
CA SER A 190 9.82 3.41 -5.66
C SER A 190 9.29 4.73 -5.11
N ASP A 191 10.15 5.54 -4.46
CA ASP A 191 9.78 6.87 -3.97
C ASP A 191 9.46 7.83 -5.13
N ILE A 192 10.19 7.71 -6.24
CA ILE A 192 9.93 8.47 -7.48
C ILE A 192 8.53 8.15 -8.04
N TYR A 193 8.11 6.89 -8.02
CA TYR A 193 6.75 6.50 -8.43
C TYR A 193 5.69 7.15 -7.51
N SER A 194 5.84 6.99 -6.20
CA SER A 194 4.92 7.57 -5.21
C SER A 194 4.87 9.10 -5.27
N MET A 195 5.97 9.77 -5.60
CA MET A 195 6.02 11.20 -5.88
C MET A 195 5.28 11.56 -7.17
N GLY A 196 5.39 10.75 -8.23
CA GLY A 196 4.60 10.91 -9.47
C GLY A 196 3.09 10.83 -9.22
N ILE A 197 2.64 9.89 -8.40
CA ILE A 197 1.24 9.79 -7.96
C ILE A 197 0.82 11.02 -7.12
N THR A 198 1.68 11.45 -6.18
CA THR A 198 1.45 12.63 -5.34
C THR A 198 1.33 13.90 -6.19
N LEU A 199 2.16 14.04 -7.23
CA LEU A 199 2.11 15.16 -8.18
C LEU A 199 0.83 15.13 -9.03
N PHE A 200 0.40 13.95 -9.49
CA PHE A 200 -0.89 13.80 -10.17
C PHE A 200 -2.07 14.27 -9.30
N GLU A 201 -2.12 13.88 -8.02
CA GLU A 201 -3.20 14.33 -7.13
C GLU A 201 -3.14 15.83 -6.83
N MET A 202 -1.94 16.41 -6.64
CA MET A 202 -1.79 17.87 -6.51
C MET A 202 -2.38 18.61 -7.71
N LEU A 203 -2.15 18.10 -8.93
CA LEU A 203 -2.57 18.76 -10.17
C LEU A 203 -4.06 18.57 -10.50
N THR A 204 -4.64 17.41 -10.16
CA THR A 204 -5.99 17.00 -10.61
C THR A 204 -7.03 16.95 -9.49
N GLY A 205 -6.61 17.09 -8.23
CA GLY A 205 -7.45 16.95 -7.04
C GLY A 205 -7.87 15.52 -6.70
N ARG A 206 -7.43 14.51 -7.47
CA ARG A 206 -7.85 13.11 -7.36
C ARG A 206 -6.68 12.15 -7.50
N VAL A 207 -6.80 10.96 -6.91
CA VAL A 207 -5.84 9.87 -7.12
C VAL A 207 -6.08 9.23 -8.51
N PRO A 208 -5.03 8.74 -9.20
CA PRO A 208 -5.17 8.17 -10.55
C PRO A 208 -5.87 6.81 -10.55
N PHE A 209 -5.71 6.04 -9.47
CA PHE A 209 -6.30 4.71 -9.32
C PHE A 209 -7.16 4.66 -8.05
N ASN A 210 -8.43 4.33 -8.24
CA ASN A 210 -9.42 4.14 -7.18
C ASN A 210 -10.19 2.82 -7.38
N GLY A 211 -10.77 2.29 -6.31
CA GLY A 211 -11.57 1.06 -6.30
C GLY A 211 -11.98 0.64 -4.89
N ASP A 212 -13.00 -0.23 -4.79
CA ASP A 212 -13.69 -0.54 -3.53
C ASP A 212 -12.86 -1.35 -2.52
N THR A 213 -11.77 -1.98 -2.99
CA THR A 213 -10.85 -2.75 -2.14
C THR A 213 -9.41 -2.29 -2.33
N THR A 214 -8.62 -2.39 -1.27
CA THR A 214 -7.18 -2.13 -1.32
C THR A 214 -6.46 -3.05 -2.31
N VAL A 215 -6.92 -4.30 -2.45
CA VAL A 215 -6.41 -5.25 -3.44
C VAL A 215 -6.70 -4.79 -4.87
N ALA A 216 -7.91 -4.32 -5.17
CA ALA A 216 -8.23 -3.76 -6.48
C ALA A 216 -7.34 -2.56 -6.82
N ILE A 217 -7.16 -1.61 -5.89
CA ILE A 217 -6.26 -0.47 -6.09
C ILE A 217 -4.81 -0.94 -6.33
N ALA A 218 -4.33 -1.94 -5.58
CA ALA A 218 -2.99 -2.51 -5.78
C ALA A 218 -2.84 -3.18 -7.16
N ILE A 219 -3.85 -3.91 -7.64
CA ILE A 219 -3.87 -4.50 -9.00
C ILE A 219 -3.81 -3.40 -10.06
N LYS A 220 -4.55 -2.30 -9.89
CA LYS A 220 -4.49 -1.13 -10.77
C LYS A 220 -3.10 -0.49 -10.80
N GLN A 221 -2.44 -0.33 -9.64
CA GLN A 221 -1.03 0.11 -9.59
C GLN A 221 -0.11 -0.83 -10.40
N ILE A 222 -0.36 -2.13 -10.36
CA ILE A 222 0.46 -3.16 -11.06
C ILE A 222 0.22 -3.18 -12.58
N GLN A 223 -1.05 -3.05 -13.02
CA GLN A 223 -1.48 -3.40 -14.39
C GLN A 223 -2.07 -2.24 -15.18
N GLU A 224 -2.89 -1.39 -14.57
CA GLU A 224 -3.66 -0.36 -15.29
C GLU A 224 -2.72 0.78 -15.76
N PRO A 225 -2.78 1.22 -17.03
CA PRO A 225 -1.93 2.31 -17.52
C PRO A 225 -2.19 3.60 -16.73
N MET A 226 -1.16 4.44 -16.57
CA MET A 226 -1.34 5.74 -15.93
C MET A 226 -2.20 6.64 -16.83
N PRO A 227 -3.35 7.18 -16.36
CA PRO A 227 -4.11 8.17 -17.11
C PRO A 227 -3.32 9.49 -17.18
N SER A 228 -3.52 10.29 -18.24
CA SER A 228 -2.85 11.60 -18.30
C SER A 228 -3.50 12.55 -17.29
N PRO A 229 -2.72 13.37 -16.57
CA PRO A 229 -3.30 14.45 -15.78
C PRO A 229 -4.07 15.46 -16.66
N ARG A 230 -3.77 15.54 -17.97
CA ARG A 230 -4.47 16.41 -18.93
C ARG A 230 -5.84 15.89 -19.35
N ASP A 231 -6.12 14.60 -19.16
CA ASP A 231 -7.47 14.04 -19.33
C ASP A 231 -8.47 14.64 -18.32
N PHE A 232 -7.96 15.18 -17.20
CA PHE A 232 -8.75 15.82 -16.15
C PHE A 232 -8.58 17.35 -16.10
N VAL A 233 -7.41 17.85 -16.50
CA VAL A 233 -7.07 19.28 -16.51
C VAL A 233 -6.26 19.61 -17.78
N PRO A 234 -6.90 19.95 -18.90
CA PRO A 234 -6.23 20.19 -20.19
C PRO A 234 -5.18 21.32 -20.16
N GLU A 235 -5.31 22.24 -19.21
CA GLU A 235 -4.40 23.37 -18.94
C GLU A 235 -2.99 22.95 -18.48
N ILE A 236 -2.80 21.70 -18.06
CA ILE A 236 -1.50 21.22 -17.59
C ILE A 236 -0.51 21.19 -18.77
N PRO A 237 0.66 21.85 -18.67
CA PRO A 237 1.65 21.85 -19.73
C PRO A 237 2.22 20.45 -20.01
N VAL A 238 2.58 20.21 -21.27
CA VAL A 238 3.08 18.91 -21.75
C VAL A 238 4.30 18.43 -20.97
N SER A 239 5.23 19.32 -20.58
CA SER A 239 6.39 18.94 -19.77
C SER A 239 5.99 18.33 -18.42
N VAL A 240 4.97 18.87 -17.76
CA VAL A 240 4.50 18.42 -16.43
C VAL A 240 3.73 17.10 -16.55
N GLU A 241 2.91 16.95 -17.60
CA GLU A 241 2.30 15.68 -17.98
C GLU A 241 3.36 14.58 -18.15
N GLN A 242 4.39 14.83 -18.97
CA GLN A 242 5.42 13.82 -19.24
C GLN A 242 6.27 13.52 -18.00
N ILE A 243 6.51 14.49 -17.11
CA ILE A 243 7.17 14.24 -15.81
C ILE A 243 6.36 13.27 -14.95
N VAL A 244 5.03 13.44 -14.88
CA VAL A 244 4.14 12.52 -14.16
C VAL A 244 4.19 11.13 -14.80
N LEU A 245 3.94 11.03 -16.11
CA LEU A 245 3.89 9.75 -16.85
C LEU A 245 5.22 8.97 -16.83
N LYS A 246 6.35 9.67 -16.82
CA LYS A 246 7.70 9.05 -16.68
C LYS A 246 7.96 8.59 -15.25
N SER A 247 7.52 9.35 -14.25
CA SER A 247 7.66 8.97 -12.84
C SER A 247 6.84 7.72 -12.51
N THR A 248 5.64 7.59 -13.10
CA THR A 248 4.70 6.48 -12.85
C THR A 248 4.84 5.30 -13.83
N GLN A 249 5.96 5.18 -14.54
CA GLN A 249 6.23 4.00 -15.36
C GLN A 249 6.22 2.70 -14.53
N LYS A 250 5.60 1.64 -15.04
CA LYS A 250 5.42 0.40 -14.28
C LYS A 250 6.75 -0.32 -13.99
N SER A 251 7.71 -0.26 -14.92
CA SER A 251 9.10 -0.71 -14.71
C SER A 251 9.93 0.40 -14.07
N PRO A 252 10.65 0.15 -12.95
CA PRO A 252 11.59 1.11 -12.37
C PRO A 252 12.69 1.58 -13.32
N ASP A 253 13.14 0.73 -14.25
CA ASP A 253 14.20 1.06 -15.21
C ASP A 253 13.74 2.07 -16.28
N ARG A 254 12.43 2.26 -16.46
CA ARG A 254 11.83 3.27 -17.35
C ARG A 254 11.55 4.61 -16.65
N ARG A 255 11.69 4.68 -15.32
CA ARG A 255 11.53 5.91 -14.52
C ARG A 255 12.78 6.78 -14.57
N TYR A 256 12.75 7.91 -13.86
CA TYR A 256 13.97 8.59 -13.44
C TYR A 256 14.82 7.65 -12.58
N GLN A 257 16.12 7.57 -12.86
CA GLN A 257 17.05 6.70 -12.12
C GLN A 257 17.61 7.36 -10.85
N SER A 258 17.33 8.65 -10.63
CA SER A 258 17.63 9.38 -9.39
C SER A 258 16.65 10.53 -9.21
N VAL A 259 16.43 10.94 -7.97
CA VAL A 259 15.58 12.11 -7.66
C VAL A 259 16.21 13.41 -8.18
N ALA A 260 17.55 13.49 -8.26
CA ALA A 260 18.26 14.59 -8.90
C ALA A 260 17.78 14.88 -10.34
N ALA A 261 17.61 13.82 -11.15
CA ALA A 261 17.13 13.95 -12.53
C ALA A 261 15.65 14.37 -12.60
N LEU A 262 14.82 13.95 -11.64
CA LEU A 262 13.44 14.43 -11.50
C LEU A 262 13.40 15.91 -11.11
N ILE A 263 14.28 16.37 -10.21
CA ILE A 263 14.41 17.78 -9.81
C ILE A 263 14.83 18.65 -11.00
N GLU A 264 15.73 18.17 -11.88
CA GLU A 264 16.15 18.89 -13.08
C GLU A 264 14.97 19.11 -14.04
N ASP A 265 14.25 18.06 -14.40
CA ASP A 265 13.08 18.15 -15.30
C ASP A 265 11.94 18.98 -14.66
N LEU A 266 11.68 18.85 -13.35
CA LEU A 266 10.72 19.70 -12.62
C LEU A 266 11.11 21.19 -12.66
N LYS A 267 12.39 21.52 -12.42
CA LYS A 267 12.88 22.92 -12.52
C LYS A 267 12.76 23.43 -13.96
N LYS A 268 13.05 22.59 -14.95
CA LYS A 268 12.92 22.96 -16.36
C LYS A 268 11.47 23.22 -16.78
N SER A 269 10.50 22.46 -16.27
CA SER A 269 9.07 22.68 -16.56
C SER A 269 8.54 24.04 -16.08
N LEU A 270 9.18 24.66 -15.08
CA LEU A 270 8.87 26.03 -14.65
C LEU A 270 9.41 27.12 -15.59
N VAL A 271 10.33 26.77 -16.52
CA VAL A 271 10.99 27.71 -17.44
C VAL A 271 10.50 27.51 -18.87
N THR A 272 10.34 26.26 -19.31
CA THR A 272 9.86 25.87 -20.64
C THR A 272 8.68 24.89 -20.50
N PRO A 273 7.50 25.36 -20.03
CA PRO A 273 6.36 24.49 -19.73
C PRO A 273 5.83 23.74 -20.96
N ASP A 274 5.84 24.38 -22.13
CA ASP A 274 5.22 23.87 -23.36
C ASP A 274 6.16 23.02 -24.23
N GLU A 275 7.42 22.83 -23.82
CA GLU A 275 8.37 21.96 -24.52
C GLU A 275 8.29 20.52 -24.00
N ASP A 276 8.14 19.55 -24.90
CA ASP A 276 8.41 18.15 -24.57
C ASP A 276 9.91 17.87 -24.62
N PHE A 277 10.56 18.02 -23.46
CA PHE A 277 11.96 17.67 -23.27
C PHE A 277 12.17 16.34 -22.53
N VAL A 278 11.07 15.69 -22.10
CA VAL A 278 11.12 14.57 -21.16
C VAL A 278 11.37 13.29 -21.93
N LYS A 279 12.64 12.88 -22.00
CA LYS A 279 13.02 11.65 -22.70
C LYS A 279 12.48 10.42 -21.96
N VAL A 280 11.43 9.82 -22.52
CA VAL A 280 11.03 8.44 -22.24
C VAL A 280 11.89 7.54 -23.13
N ILE A 281 12.73 6.70 -22.52
CA ILE A 281 13.54 5.74 -23.27
C ILE A 281 12.63 4.56 -23.62
N ASP A 282 12.07 4.58 -24.82
CA ASP A 282 11.43 3.40 -25.38
C ASP A 282 12.52 2.35 -25.71
N THR A 283 12.56 1.30 -24.89
CA THR A 283 13.49 0.18 -25.07
C THR A 283 13.17 -0.64 -26.32
N GLU A 284 11.96 -0.57 -26.88
CA GLU A 284 11.60 -1.37 -28.07
C GLU A 284 12.31 -0.89 -29.33
N THR A 285 12.50 0.42 -29.48
CA THR A 285 13.30 0.99 -30.59
C THR A 285 14.81 0.72 -30.48
N ASN A 286 15.32 0.37 -29.28
CA ASN A 286 16.72 -0.01 -29.07
C ASN A 286 16.95 -1.53 -28.98
N ALA A 287 15.92 -2.34 -28.75
CA ALA A 287 15.99 -3.80 -28.74
C ALA A 287 16.00 -4.41 -30.17
N ALA A 288 15.47 -3.68 -31.15
CA ALA A 288 15.56 -4.07 -32.55
C ALA A 288 17.03 -4.04 -33.02
N THR A 289 17.64 -5.21 -33.24
CA THR A 289 19.01 -5.37 -33.78
C THR A 289 19.12 -4.70 -35.17
N ARG A 290 19.43 -3.41 -35.20
CA ARG A 290 19.75 -2.69 -36.44
C ARG A 290 21.13 -3.15 -36.93
N LYS A 291 21.17 -3.66 -38.17
CA LYS A 291 22.45 -3.86 -38.88
C LYS A 291 23.11 -2.50 -39.08
N VAL A 292 24.14 -2.22 -38.28
CA VAL A 292 24.97 -1.02 -38.39
C VAL A 292 25.47 -0.88 -39.82
N SER A 293 25.12 0.21 -40.51
CA SER A 293 25.66 0.48 -41.85
C SER A 293 27.16 0.79 -41.73
N ARG A 294 27.90 0.55 -42.82
CA ARG A 294 29.32 0.93 -42.88
C ARG A 294 29.52 2.45 -42.69
N ASP A 295 28.50 3.25 -42.95
CA ASP A 295 28.52 4.69 -42.77
C ASP A 295 28.35 5.11 -41.29
N ASP A 296 27.47 4.44 -40.53
CA ASP A 296 27.29 4.67 -39.09
C ASP A 296 28.59 4.37 -38.33
N MET A 297 29.26 3.27 -38.69
CA MET A 297 30.54 2.87 -38.09
C MET A 297 31.68 3.86 -38.39
N ASN A 298 31.57 4.63 -39.48
CA ASN A 298 32.51 5.70 -39.82
C ASN A 298 32.19 7.04 -39.12
N GLN A 299 30.94 7.30 -38.75
CA GLN A 299 30.58 8.46 -37.93
C GLN A 299 31.03 8.30 -36.47
N ILE A 300 30.82 7.12 -35.88
CA ILE A 300 31.27 6.80 -34.52
C ILE A 300 32.80 6.94 -34.38
N LYS A 301 33.57 6.49 -35.40
CA LYS A 301 35.03 6.67 -35.47
C LYS A 301 35.50 8.12 -35.65
N LYS A 302 34.62 9.05 -36.02
CA LYS A 302 34.95 10.49 -36.14
C LYS A 302 34.63 11.26 -34.85
N GLN A 303 33.65 10.83 -34.05
CA GLN A 303 33.35 11.47 -32.77
C GLN A 303 34.33 11.10 -31.64
N SER A 304 34.96 9.92 -31.68
CA SER A 304 35.97 9.51 -30.68
C SER A 304 37.35 10.20 -30.79
N LYS A 305 37.46 11.31 -31.54
CA LYS A 305 38.69 12.11 -31.71
C LYS A 305 38.49 13.60 -31.43
N LYS A 306 37.98 13.96 -30.25
CA LYS A 306 38.21 15.28 -29.59
C LYS A 306 37.73 15.27 -28.13
N SER A 307 38.60 15.73 -27.22
CA SER A 307 38.46 15.65 -25.75
C SER A 307 38.49 14.20 -25.22
N SER A 308 39.34 13.80 -24.29
CA SER A 308 39.95 14.57 -23.21
C SER A 308 41.48 14.70 -23.28
N HIS A 309 41.95 15.93 -23.08
CA HIS A 309 43.34 16.21 -22.72
C HIS A 309 43.29 16.98 -21.40
N THR A 310 43.26 16.27 -20.26
CA THR A 310 43.68 16.68 -18.88
C THR A 310 43.35 15.54 -17.89
N GLU A 311 44.00 14.38 -17.99
CA GLU A 311 43.95 13.36 -16.89
C GLU A 311 45.15 12.38 -16.89
N GLU A 312 46.01 12.37 -17.92
CA GLU A 312 47.14 11.42 -18.02
C GLU A 312 48.46 11.88 -17.33
N ILE A 313 48.40 12.90 -16.46
CA ILE A 313 49.55 13.33 -15.62
C ILE A 313 49.35 12.85 -14.17
N ARG A 314 49.40 11.54 -13.92
CA ARG A 314 49.77 11.07 -12.56
C ARG A 314 50.39 9.68 -12.36
N LEU A 315 50.28 8.71 -13.28
CA LEU A 315 50.94 7.40 -13.11
C LEU A 315 51.62 6.84 -14.37
N LYS A 316 52.80 7.40 -14.71
CA LYS A 316 53.83 6.69 -15.49
C LYS A 316 55.23 7.01 -14.94
N LYS A 317 55.78 6.11 -14.11
CA LYS A 317 57.23 5.93 -14.03
C LYS A 317 57.61 4.48 -13.66
N ASN A 318 58.43 3.89 -14.52
CA ASN A 318 59.27 2.71 -14.32
C ASN A 318 58.59 1.34 -14.15
N SER A 319 58.38 0.66 -15.29
CA SER A 319 58.54 -0.80 -15.39
C SER A 319 59.74 -1.11 -16.29
N ALA A 320 60.70 -1.89 -15.77
CA ALA A 320 61.86 -2.40 -16.50
C ALA A 320 61.96 -3.92 -16.32
N LYS A 321 62.41 -4.64 -17.35
CA LYS A 321 62.42 -6.10 -17.41
C LYS A 321 63.52 -6.76 -16.52
N PRO A 322 63.39 -8.06 -16.19
CA PRO A 322 64.15 -8.74 -15.14
C PRO A 322 65.44 -9.41 -15.64
N PRO A 323 66.26 -9.94 -14.70
CA PRO A 323 66.83 -11.27 -14.91
C PRO A 323 66.92 -12.18 -13.64
N ALA A 324 66.85 -13.50 -13.89
CA ALA A 324 67.49 -14.65 -13.21
C ALA A 324 67.36 -14.91 -11.68
N GLN A 325 67.13 -16.19 -11.35
CA GLN A 325 67.33 -16.80 -10.01
C GLN A 325 68.84 -17.03 -9.74
N PRO A 326 69.31 -17.23 -8.49
CA PRO A 326 69.27 -18.59 -7.91
C PRO A 326 69.18 -18.72 -6.36
N ALA A 327 68.51 -19.80 -5.92
CA ALA A 327 68.91 -20.76 -4.88
C ALA A 327 69.24 -20.38 -3.39
N LYS A 328 68.65 -21.20 -2.50
CA LYS A 328 69.17 -21.82 -1.25
C LYS A 328 68.89 -21.20 0.15
N SER A 329 68.35 -22.12 0.97
CA SER A 329 68.68 -22.43 2.37
C SER A 329 68.09 -21.64 3.54
N GLY A 330 67.34 -22.36 4.39
CA GLY A 330 67.69 -22.44 5.81
C GLY A 330 66.58 -22.20 6.84
N LYS A 331 66.07 -23.30 7.44
CA LYS A 331 65.88 -23.57 8.89
C LYS A 331 65.84 -22.34 9.85
N LYS A 332 65.00 -22.25 10.89
CA LYS A 332 64.11 -23.22 11.58
C LYS A 332 63.33 -22.46 12.67
N LYS A 333 62.03 -22.73 12.89
CA LYS A 333 61.40 -23.04 14.20
C LYS A 333 59.87 -23.12 14.10
N ARG A 334 59.35 -24.36 14.12
CA ARG A 334 58.13 -24.80 14.84
C ARG A 334 58.48 -24.90 16.36
N PRO A 335 57.59 -25.23 17.33
CA PRO A 335 56.26 -25.89 17.25
C PRO A 335 55.11 -25.16 18.00
N ASP A 336 53.84 -25.37 17.67
CA ASP A 336 52.83 -26.40 18.07
C ASP A 336 52.01 -25.93 19.31
N TYR A 337 50.67 -25.78 19.25
CA TYR A 337 49.58 -26.75 19.57
C TYR A 337 49.56 -27.13 21.08
N GLU A 338 48.46 -27.39 21.80
CA GLU A 338 47.01 -27.54 21.51
C GLU A 338 46.22 -27.40 22.85
N ASN A 339 44.90 -27.69 22.83
CA ASN A 339 43.88 -27.78 23.91
C ASN A 339 42.83 -26.66 23.79
N GLU A 340 41.59 -26.87 23.31
CA GLU A 340 40.56 -27.94 23.54
C GLU A 340 39.94 -27.96 24.95
N ILE A 341 38.62 -28.18 25.17
CA ILE A 341 37.31 -28.08 24.44
C ILE A 341 36.25 -27.84 25.58
N LEU A 342 34.96 -27.66 25.23
CA LEU A 342 33.71 -27.95 26.01
C LEU A 342 33.03 -26.68 26.62
N ASP A 343 31.73 -26.39 26.46
CA ASP A 343 30.60 -27.02 25.73
C ASP A 343 29.44 -25.98 25.50
N GLU A 344 28.35 -26.44 24.85
CA GLU A 344 27.00 -25.83 24.65
C GLU A 344 26.88 -24.72 23.56
N GLU A 345 25.92 -24.70 22.60
CA GLU A 345 24.97 -25.72 22.05
C GLU A 345 24.56 -25.35 20.58
N ASP A 346 24.92 -26.22 19.62
CA ASP A 346 24.31 -26.66 18.33
C ASP A 346 23.54 -25.74 17.31
N GLU A 347 24.01 -25.81 16.04
CA GLU A 347 23.28 -25.52 14.80
C GLU A 347 22.58 -26.79 14.23
N GLU A 348 21.83 -26.65 13.13
CA GLU A 348 21.29 -27.72 12.24
C GLU A 348 20.07 -28.54 12.75
N GLU A 349 18.85 -28.05 12.46
CA GLU A 349 17.64 -28.90 12.38
C GLU A 349 17.30 -29.22 10.91
N TYR A 350 16.72 -30.41 10.68
CA TYR A 350 16.18 -30.94 9.42
C TYR A 350 17.13 -31.68 8.45
N GLU A 351 17.85 -32.72 8.92
CA GLU A 351 17.94 -33.98 8.15
C GLU A 351 18.26 -35.26 8.97
N SER A 352 17.45 -35.61 9.97
CA SER A 352 17.55 -36.94 10.62
C SER A 352 16.23 -37.49 11.21
N ARG A 353 15.31 -38.00 10.37
CA ARG A 353 14.13 -38.77 10.83
C ARG A 353 13.91 -40.15 10.20
N MET A 354 14.80 -40.63 9.31
CA MET A 354 14.55 -41.86 8.53
C MET A 354 15.35 -43.12 8.94
N GLU A 355 16.33 -43.06 9.86
CA GLU A 355 17.18 -44.24 10.20
C GLU A 355 16.87 -44.97 11.52
N ARG A 356 15.95 -44.47 12.36
CA ARG A 356 15.52 -45.19 13.58
C ARG A 356 14.25 -46.03 13.40
N PHE A 357 13.52 -45.83 12.31
CA PHE A 357 12.26 -46.55 12.03
C PHE A 357 12.51 -47.91 11.33
N THR A 358 13.52 -47.96 10.46
CA THR A 358 13.91 -49.16 9.69
C THR A 358 14.45 -50.28 10.58
N THR A 359 15.27 -49.95 11.58
CA THR A 359 15.83 -50.90 12.55
C THR A 359 14.78 -51.46 13.50
N MET A 360 13.78 -50.67 13.90
CA MET A 360 12.69 -51.17 14.76
C MET A 360 11.72 -52.09 13.99
N LEU A 361 11.44 -51.78 12.71
CA LEU A 361 10.66 -52.66 11.82
C LEU A 361 11.38 -53.98 11.51
N ALA A 362 12.71 -53.96 11.34
CA ALA A 362 13.49 -55.18 11.12
C ALA A 362 13.42 -56.17 12.31
N VAL A 363 13.44 -55.67 13.55
CA VAL A 363 13.29 -56.50 14.75
C VAL A 363 11.86 -57.06 14.86
N ALA A 364 10.83 -56.25 14.59
CA ALA A 364 9.45 -56.72 14.58
C ALA A 364 9.21 -57.82 13.51
N GLY A 365 9.74 -57.64 12.31
CA GLY A 365 9.68 -58.64 11.23
C GLY A 365 10.38 -59.95 11.59
N ALA A 366 11.56 -59.88 12.22
CA ALA A 366 12.30 -61.07 12.66
C ALA A 366 11.53 -61.87 13.74
N VAL A 367 10.87 -61.20 14.69
CA VAL A 367 10.03 -61.84 15.70
C VAL A 367 8.80 -62.49 15.05
N LEU A 368 8.16 -61.82 14.09
CA LEU A 368 6.96 -62.32 13.41
C LEU A 368 7.29 -63.56 12.54
N ILE A 369 8.41 -63.53 11.81
CA ILE A 369 8.94 -64.69 11.07
C ILE A 369 9.30 -65.83 12.04
N GLY A 370 9.90 -65.53 13.19
CA GLY A 370 10.17 -66.52 14.25
C GLY A 370 8.90 -67.21 14.75
N CYS A 371 7.83 -66.45 15.02
CA CYS A 371 6.53 -66.99 15.41
C CYS A 371 5.89 -67.85 14.30
N ILE A 372 6.00 -67.45 13.03
CA ILE A 372 5.53 -68.25 11.88
C ILE A 372 6.30 -69.56 11.76
N ILE A 373 7.62 -69.55 11.94
CA ILE A 373 8.44 -70.77 11.91
C ILE A 373 8.09 -71.69 13.08
N ILE A 374 7.90 -71.16 14.30
CA ILE A 374 7.46 -71.95 15.47
C ILE A 374 6.07 -72.56 15.23
N PHE A 375 5.14 -71.83 14.62
CA PHE A 375 3.82 -72.32 14.23
C PHE A 375 3.89 -73.44 13.17
N LEU A 376 4.73 -73.28 12.13
CA LEU A 376 4.93 -74.27 11.08
C LEU A 376 5.65 -75.54 11.58
N VAL A 377 6.61 -75.40 12.49
CA VAL A 377 7.27 -76.54 13.15
C VAL A 377 6.30 -77.25 14.10
N GLY A 378 5.47 -76.51 14.85
CA GLY A 378 4.37 -77.08 15.65
C GLY A 378 3.33 -77.83 14.81
N ARG A 379 3.07 -77.37 13.58
CA ARG A 379 2.22 -78.02 12.58
C ARG A 379 2.86 -79.31 12.01
N ALA A 380 4.19 -79.36 11.88
CA ALA A 380 4.91 -80.54 11.42
C ALA A 380 5.08 -81.64 12.51
N ILE A 381 5.14 -81.26 13.79
CA ILE A 381 5.34 -82.18 14.93
C ILE A 381 4.00 -82.72 15.49
N GLY A 382 2.85 -82.22 15.00
CA GLY A 382 1.53 -82.80 15.29
C GLY A 382 0.93 -82.43 16.65
N ILE A 383 1.35 -81.29 17.22
CA ILE A 383 0.91 -80.83 18.56
C ILE A 383 -0.50 -80.21 18.51
N PHE A 384 -0.89 -79.60 17.38
CA PHE A 384 -2.24 -79.05 17.19
C PHE A 384 -3.16 -80.06 16.49
N ARG A 385 -4.08 -80.65 17.25
CA ARG A 385 -5.15 -81.53 16.74
C ARG A 385 -6.51 -81.01 17.16
N PHE A 386 -7.30 -80.51 16.20
CA PHE A 386 -8.71 -80.18 16.40
C PHE A 386 -9.62 -81.05 15.50
N PRO A 387 -10.91 -81.20 15.84
CA PRO A 387 -11.67 -82.39 15.46
C PRO A 387 -12.23 -82.37 14.03
N SER A 388 -12.51 -83.58 13.54
CA SER A 388 -13.38 -83.80 12.40
C SER A 388 -14.87 -83.72 12.79
N SER A 389 -15.70 -83.42 11.79
CA SER A 389 -17.16 -83.64 11.68
C SER A 389 -18.09 -82.49 12.06
N GLY A 390 -19.04 -82.24 11.14
CA GLY A 390 -20.11 -81.26 11.28
C GLY A 390 -20.74 -80.94 9.92
N GLN A 391 -21.68 -81.78 9.45
CA GLN A 391 -22.61 -81.33 8.40
C GLN A 391 -23.49 -80.23 9.00
N GLY A 392 -23.30 -79.00 8.54
CA GLY A 392 -24.11 -77.84 8.93
C GLY A 392 -24.54 -77.06 7.69
N THR A 393 -25.83 -76.73 7.60
CA THR A 393 -26.40 -75.89 6.55
C THR A 393 -26.09 -74.41 6.82
N GLY A 394 -24.81 -74.06 6.84
CA GLY A 394 -24.34 -72.68 6.92
C GLY A 394 -24.20 -72.04 5.54
N THR A 395 -24.28 -70.71 5.47
CA THR A 395 -24.00 -69.95 4.26
C THR A 395 -22.55 -70.20 3.84
N GLN A 396 -22.34 -70.55 2.56
CA GLN A 396 -21.03 -70.93 2.04
C GLN A 396 -20.33 -69.75 1.35
N MET A 397 -19.01 -69.75 1.40
CA MET A 397 -18.17 -68.84 0.64
C MET A 397 -18.42 -68.99 -0.86
N ILE A 398 -18.63 -67.86 -1.54
CA ILE A 398 -18.85 -67.80 -2.99
C ILE A 398 -17.53 -67.74 -3.76
N ALA A 399 -17.56 -68.14 -5.03
CA ALA A 399 -16.43 -67.96 -5.93
C ALA A 399 -16.32 -66.49 -6.36
N VAL A 400 -15.30 -65.79 -5.84
CA VAL A 400 -15.04 -64.36 -6.14
C VAL A 400 -13.84 -64.12 -7.06
N ALA A 401 -13.02 -65.14 -7.33
CA ALA A 401 -11.87 -65.00 -8.21
C ALA A 401 -12.32 -64.68 -9.65
N GLY A 402 -11.70 -63.69 -10.28
CA GLY A 402 -12.09 -63.16 -11.59
C GLY A 402 -13.27 -62.18 -11.58
N MET A 403 -13.88 -61.90 -10.43
CA MET A 403 -14.88 -60.82 -10.31
C MET A 403 -14.20 -59.45 -10.15
N PRO A 404 -14.82 -58.36 -10.62
CA PRO A 404 -14.47 -57.00 -10.21
C PRO A 404 -14.58 -56.83 -8.69
N GLU A 405 -13.67 -56.06 -8.08
CA GLU A 405 -13.63 -55.82 -6.63
C GLU A 405 -14.99 -55.38 -6.05
N GLU A 406 -15.65 -54.40 -6.68
CA GLU A 406 -16.95 -53.87 -6.21
C GLU A 406 -18.07 -54.93 -6.29
N GLU A 407 -18.03 -55.82 -7.28
CA GLU A 407 -19.00 -56.90 -7.44
C GLU A 407 -18.74 -58.02 -6.42
N ALA A 408 -17.48 -58.38 -6.18
CA ALA A 408 -17.09 -59.33 -5.14
C ALA A 408 -17.51 -58.84 -3.74
N LEU A 409 -17.28 -57.56 -3.42
CA LEU A 409 -17.72 -56.96 -2.16
C LEU A 409 -19.25 -56.94 -2.02
N LYS A 410 -19.99 -56.60 -3.08
CA LYS A 410 -21.46 -56.67 -3.09
C LYS A 410 -21.97 -58.10 -2.89
N ALA A 411 -21.36 -59.08 -3.56
CA ALA A 411 -21.75 -60.47 -3.50
C ALA A 411 -21.46 -61.10 -2.12
N LEU A 412 -20.35 -60.72 -1.47
CA LEU A 412 -20.05 -61.13 -0.08
C LEU A 412 -21.01 -60.50 0.93
N ASN A 413 -21.33 -59.20 0.81
CA ASN A 413 -22.33 -58.56 1.67
C ASN A 413 -23.74 -59.16 1.49
N ALA A 414 -24.08 -59.60 0.27
CA ALA A 414 -25.36 -60.27 -0.02
C ALA A 414 -25.53 -61.63 0.67
N LEU A 415 -24.48 -62.21 1.26
CA LEU A 415 -24.57 -63.43 2.08
C LEU A 415 -25.27 -63.22 3.44
N GLY A 416 -25.51 -61.97 3.84
CA GLY A 416 -26.19 -61.65 5.11
C GLY A 416 -25.37 -61.95 6.36
N LEU A 417 -24.06 -62.19 6.20
CA LEU A 417 -23.09 -62.33 7.27
C LEU A 417 -22.30 -61.02 7.41
N GLU A 418 -22.15 -60.52 8.62
CA GLU A 418 -21.21 -59.44 8.94
C GLU A 418 -19.77 -59.97 8.86
N LEU A 419 -19.23 -60.11 7.65
CA LEU A 419 -17.86 -60.59 7.42
C LEU A 419 -16.85 -59.45 7.61
N ASP A 420 -15.67 -59.77 8.16
CA ASP A 420 -14.56 -58.83 8.27
C ASP A 420 -13.72 -58.89 6.99
N VAL A 421 -14.17 -58.14 5.97
CA VAL A 421 -13.57 -58.19 4.62
C VAL A 421 -12.45 -57.17 4.47
N SER A 422 -11.25 -57.65 4.16
CA SER A 422 -10.06 -56.83 3.88
C SER A 422 -9.64 -56.99 2.42
N VAL A 423 -9.14 -55.92 1.80
CA VAL A 423 -8.63 -55.93 0.42
C VAL A 423 -7.14 -55.63 0.43
N VAL A 424 -6.36 -56.43 -0.30
CA VAL A 424 -4.91 -56.29 -0.50
C VAL A 424 -4.63 -56.30 -1.99
N TYR A 425 -3.80 -55.38 -2.47
CA TYR A 425 -3.43 -55.30 -3.88
C TYR A 425 -2.11 -56.03 -4.15
N GLU A 426 -2.05 -56.78 -5.26
CA GLU A 426 -0.88 -57.49 -5.74
C GLU A 426 -0.72 -57.22 -7.24
N GLU A 427 0.50 -56.93 -7.70
CA GLU A 427 0.79 -56.67 -9.10
C GLU A 427 0.89 -58.01 -9.86
N SER A 428 -0.02 -58.26 -10.81
CA SER A 428 -0.07 -59.50 -11.60
C SER A 428 -0.11 -59.23 -13.09
N GLY A 429 0.87 -59.76 -13.83
CA GLY A 429 0.86 -59.74 -15.30
C GLY A 429 -0.08 -60.75 -15.95
N GLU A 430 -0.77 -61.58 -15.15
CA GLU A 430 -1.67 -62.65 -15.62
C GLU A 430 -3.16 -62.33 -15.42
N VAL A 431 -3.49 -61.29 -14.64
CA VAL A 431 -4.86 -60.93 -14.24
C VAL A 431 -5.08 -59.44 -14.43
N GLU A 432 -6.13 -59.04 -15.16
CA GLU A 432 -6.44 -57.63 -15.43
C GLU A 432 -6.67 -56.81 -14.14
N ASP A 433 -6.14 -55.57 -14.13
CA ASP A 433 -6.22 -54.64 -13.01
C ASP A 433 -7.67 -54.39 -12.54
N GLY A 434 -7.91 -54.59 -11.24
CA GLY A 434 -9.22 -54.44 -10.60
C GLY A 434 -10.02 -55.75 -10.46
N LEU A 435 -9.52 -56.87 -10.99
CA LEU A 435 -10.11 -58.20 -10.75
C LEU A 435 -9.51 -58.86 -9.50
N VAL A 436 -10.35 -59.58 -8.76
CA VAL A 436 -9.91 -60.41 -7.62
C VAL A 436 -9.08 -61.58 -8.14
N ILE A 437 -7.79 -61.61 -7.80
CA ILE A 437 -6.87 -62.72 -8.08
C ILE A 437 -7.29 -63.95 -7.25
N ARG A 438 -7.51 -63.76 -5.95
CA ARG A 438 -7.83 -64.84 -4.99
C ARG A 438 -8.44 -64.32 -3.69
N SER A 439 -9.02 -65.23 -2.91
CA SER A 439 -9.56 -65.01 -1.57
C SER A 439 -8.79 -65.85 -0.56
N SER A 440 -8.67 -65.41 0.70
CA SER A 440 -8.11 -66.19 1.81
C SER A 440 -8.96 -67.41 2.19
N VAL A 441 -10.26 -67.39 1.86
CA VAL A 441 -11.21 -68.49 2.09
C VAL A 441 -11.62 -69.11 0.75
N GLU A 442 -11.53 -70.43 0.66
CA GLU A 442 -11.88 -71.19 -0.55
C GLU A 442 -13.42 -71.24 -0.78
N PRO A 443 -13.90 -71.19 -2.03
CA PRO A 443 -15.32 -71.33 -2.35
C PRO A 443 -15.90 -72.65 -1.84
N GLY A 444 -17.13 -72.61 -1.31
CA GLY A 444 -17.81 -73.75 -0.69
C GLY A 444 -17.50 -73.95 0.80
N THR A 445 -16.49 -73.26 1.36
CA THR A 445 -16.22 -73.26 2.80
C THR A 445 -17.41 -72.67 3.57
N ALA A 446 -17.84 -73.28 4.67
CA ALA A 446 -18.91 -72.74 5.51
C ALA A 446 -18.41 -71.50 6.27
N LEU A 447 -19.12 -70.39 6.16
CA LEU A 447 -18.81 -69.11 6.83
C LEU A 447 -19.72 -68.87 8.04
N SER A 448 -19.15 -68.21 9.04
CA SER A 448 -19.80 -67.73 10.27
C SER A 448 -19.82 -66.20 10.33
N GLN A 449 -20.60 -65.65 11.27
CA GLN A 449 -20.64 -64.21 11.52
C GLN A 449 -19.27 -63.73 12.04
N LYS A 450 -18.73 -62.66 11.45
CA LYS A 450 -17.40 -62.07 11.74
C LYS A 450 -16.20 -62.91 11.34
N ASP A 451 -16.37 -63.87 10.43
CA ASP A 451 -15.23 -64.52 9.79
C ASP A 451 -14.46 -63.50 8.92
N ALA A 452 -13.13 -63.57 8.98
CA ALA A 452 -12.24 -62.68 8.25
C ALA A 452 -11.95 -63.22 6.84
N VAL A 453 -12.22 -62.40 5.82
CA VAL A 453 -12.01 -62.73 4.41
C VAL A 453 -11.09 -61.69 3.79
N THR A 454 -9.92 -62.09 3.30
CA THR A 454 -8.99 -61.20 2.60
C THR A 454 -9.06 -61.45 1.11
N LEU A 455 -9.45 -60.44 0.34
CA LEU A 455 -9.40 -60.45 -1.12
C LEU A 455 -8.03 -59.93 -1.57
N THR A 456 -7.37 -60.68 -2.45
CA THR A 456 -6.19 -60.20 -3.20
C THR A 456 -6.67 -59.73 -4.58
N VAL A 457 -6.49 -58.46 -4.90
CA VAL A 457 -6.96 -57.83 -6.15
C VAL A 457 -5.75 -57.43 -7.00
N SER A 458 -5.84 -57.59 -8.33
CA SER A 458 -4.79 -57.18 -9.25
C SER A 458 -4.69 -55.65 -9.29
N GLY A 459 -3.52 -55.09 -8.99
CA GLY A 459 -3.26 -53.65 -9.10
C GLY A 459 -2.25 -53.10 -8.09
N THR A 460 -2.20 -51.77 -7.98
CA THR A 460 -1.29 -51.05 -7.05
C THR A 460 -2.06 -50.04 -6.19
N GLN A 461 -1.55 -49.80 -4.97
CA GLN A 461 -2.26 -49.09 -3.89
C GLN A 461 -2.44 -47.56 -4.09
N ASN A 462 -2.10 -47.01 -5.27
CA ASN A 462 -1.88 -45.57 -5.49
C ASN A 462 -2.88 -44.88 -6.45
N GLY A 463 -4.08 -45.44 -6.63
CA GLY A 463 -5.21 -44.78 -7.31
C GLY A 463 -5.05 -44.55 -8.81
N VAL A 464 -6.16 -44.14 -9.45
CA VAL A 464 -6.20 -43.80 -10.88
C VAL A 464 -5.74 -42.35 -11.07
N THR A 465 -5.00 -42.09 -12.14
CA THR A 465 -4.58 -40.72 -12.48
C THR A 465 -5.76 -39.96 -13.07
N VAL A 466 -6.08 -38.79 -12.51
CA VAL A 466 -7.16 -37.92 -13.00
C VAL A 466 -6.71 -37.25 -14.31
N PRO A 467 -7.42 -37.42 -15.44
CA PRO A 467 -7.15 -36.67 -16.67
C PRO A 467 -7.19 -35.15 -16.46
N ASP A 468 -6.31 -34.43 -17.16
CA ASP A 468 -6.43 -32.98 -17.31
C ASP A 468 -7.42 -32.68 -18.45
N VAL A 469 -8.52 -32.01 -18.10
CA VAL A 469 -9.57 -31.59 -19.02
C VAL A 469 -9.69 -30.08 -19.15
N TYR A 470 -8.70 -29.31 -18.67
CA TYR A 470 -8.67 -27.86 -18.80
C TYR A 470 -8.80 -27.40 -20.26
N ASN A 471 -9.70 -26.43 -20.50
CA ASN A 471 -10.04 -25.87 -21.80
C ASN A 471 -10.52 -26.87 -22.87
N LYS A 472 -10.86 -28.11 -22.50
CA LYS A 472 -11.62 -29.04 -23.37
C LYS A 472 -13.10 -28.69 -23.36
N SER A 473 -13.84 -29.11 -24.38
CA SER A 473 -15.30 -28.97 -24.37
C SER A 473 -15.91 -29.89 -23.30
N LEU A 474 -17.10 -29.54 -22.79
CA LEU A 474 -17.83 -30.36 -21.81
C LEU A 474 -17.99 -31.82 -22.25
N ALA A 475 -18.20 -32.09 -23.54
CA ALA A 475 -18.41 -33.45 -24.05
C ALA A 475 -17.12 -34.29 -24.03
N GLU A 476 -16.00 -33.69 -24.44
CA GLU A 476 -14.68 -34.34 -24.40
C GLU A 476 -14.24 -34.59 -22.95
N ALA A 477 -14.38 -33.57 -22.09
CA ALA A 477 -14.02 -33.64 -20.68
C ALA A 477 -14.75 -34.77 -19.95
N VAL A 478 -16.08 -34.87 -20.12
CA VAL A 478 -16.88 -35.93 -19.49
C VAL A 478 -16.48 -37.30 -20.03
N SER A 479 -16.34 -37.46 -21.36
CA SER A 479 -15.96 -38.73 -21.96
C SER A 479 -14.59 -39.25 -21.50
N GLU A 480 -13.63 -38.35 -21.23
CA GLU A 480 -12.27 -38.72 -20.82
C GLU A 480 -12.19 -39.08 -19.33
N LEU A 481 -12.94 -38.37 -18.48
CA LEU A 481 -13.07 -38.68 -17.05
C LEU A 481 -13.83 -40.00 -16.82
N GLU A 482 -14.96 -40.20 -17.51
CA GLU A 482 -15.75 -41.43 -17.42
C GLU A 482 -14.97 -42.65 -17.97
N ALA A 483 -14.15 -42.49 -19.02
CA ALA A 483 -13.31 -43.56 -19.54
C ALA A 483 -12.23 -44.06 -18.56
N GLN A 484 -11.79 -43.21 -17.60
CA GLN A 484 -10.92 -43.63 -16.50
C GLN A 484 -11.69 -44.19 -15.28
N GLY A 485 -13.02 -44.14 -15.32
CA GLY A 485 -13.90 -44.60 -14.24
C GLY A 485 -14.19 -43.55 -13.18
N PHE A 486 -14.06 -42.25 -13.49
CA PHE A 486 -14.52 -41.17 -12.63
C PHE A 486 -15.98 -40.80 -12.92
N LYS A 487 -16.68 -40.27 -11.92
CA LYS A 487 -17.99 -39.61 -12.09
C LYS A 487 -17.78 -38.13 -12.29
N THR A 488 -18.62 -37.44 -13.08
CA THR A 488 -18.50 -35.98 -13.26
C THR A 488 -19.64 -35.22 -12.60
N GLU A 489 -19.30 -34.19 -11.83
CA GLU A 489 -20.23 -33.16 -11.36
C GLU A 489 -19.96 -31.85 -12.10
N ARG A 490 -20.98 -31.01 -12.32
CA ARG A 490 -20.87 -29.81 -13.16
C ARG A 490 -21.24 -28.56 -12.38
N ASN A 491 -20.34 -27.58 -12.40
CA ASN A 491 -20.56 -26.21 -11.94
C ASN A 491 -20.43 -25.24 -13.12
N GLU A 492 -20.86 -24.00 -12.91
CA GLU A 492 -20.72 -22.90 -13.88
C GLU A 492 -19.91 -21.76 -13.23
N GLY A 493 -19.12 -21.06 -14.05
CA GLY A 493 -18.29 -19.93 -13.60
C GLY A 493 -17.92 -19.01 -14.76
N TYR A 494 -17.40 -17.82 -14.47
CA TYR A 494 -17.00 -16.85 -15.49
C TYR A 494 -15.49 -16.91 -15.73
N SER A 495 -15.06 -16.76 -16.98
CA SER A 495 -13.65 -16.72 -17.36
C SER A 495 -13.42 -15.83 -18.58
N GLU A 496 -12.44 -14.93 -18.46
CA GLU A 496 -12.00 -14.07 -19.57
C GLU A 496 -11.11 -14.81 -20.58
N THR A 497 -10.51 -15.93 -20.19
CA THR A 497 -9.47 -16.64 -20.96
C THR A 497 -9.95 -17.98 -21.53
N VAL A 498 -11.00 -18.57 -20.96
CA VAL A 498 -11.57 -19.86 -21.38
C VAL A 498 -12.90 -19.61 -22.09
N ALA A 499 -13.02 -20.09 -23.33
CA ALA A 499 -14.21 -19.90 -24.16
C ALA A 499 -15.48 -20.46 -23.51
N GLN A 500 -16.63 -19.84 -23.77
CA GLN A 500 -17.91 -20.29 -23.23
C GLN A 500 -18.19 -21.75 -23.64
N GLY A 501 -18.58 -22.59 -22.67
CA GLY A 501 -18.84 -24.02 -22.86
C GLY A 501 -17.65 -24.94 -22.67
N ASN A 502 -16.43 -24.42 -22.49
CA ASN A 502 -15.24 -25.19 -22.13
C ASN A 502 -15.03 -25.27 -20.61
N VAL A 503 -14.33 -26.31 -20.15
CA VAL A 503 -13.96 -26.46 -18.74
C VAL A 503 -12.91 -25.42 -18.35
N MET A 504 -13.21 -24.57 -17.38
CA MET A 504 -12.29 -23.56 -16.83
C MET A 504 -11.53 -24.01 -15.59
N SER A 505 -12.02 -25.03 -14.88
CA SER A 505 -11.32 -25.65 -13.75
C SER A 505 -11.89 -27.04 -13.45
N GLN A 506 -11.11 -27.89 -12.79
CA GLN A 506 -11.55 -29.19 -12.29
C GLN A 506 -11.03 -29.45 -10.87
N THR A 507 -11.77 -30.24 -10.10
CA THR A 507 -11.36 -30.73 -8.78
C THR A 507 -11.72 -32.21 -8.63
N PRO A 508 -10.78 -33.13 -8.34
CA PRO A 508 -9.33 -32.92 -8.21
C PRO A 508 -8.63 -32.45 -9.49
N GLU A 509 -7.44 -31.87 -9.32
CA GLU A 509 -6.62 -31.33 -10.42
C GLU A 509 -6.13 -32.42 -11.40
N GLY A 510 -5.92 -32.04 -12.66
CA GLY A 510 -5.38 -32.92 -13.69
C GLY A 510 -3.98 -33.42 -13.33
N GLY A 511 -3.72 -34.71 -13.57
CA GLY A 511 -2.48 -35.38 -13.20
C GLY A 511 -2.40 -35.85 -11.74
N SER A 512 -3.34 -35.47 -10.88
CA SER A 512 -3.43 -35.98 -9.50
C SER A 512 -3.85 -37.45 -9.44
N LYS A 513 -3.72 -38.08 -8.26
CA LYS A 513 -4.22 -39.43 -7.98
C LYS A 513 -5.53 -39.36 -7.21
N ALA A 514 -6.54 -40.10 -7.68
CA ALA A 514 -7.83 -40.23 -7.01
C ALA A 514 -8.35 -41.67 -7.03
N GLU A 515 -9.29 -41.98 -6.14
CA GLU A 515 -9.92 -43.29 -6.04
C GLU A 515 -10.78 -43.58 -7.28
N ARG A 516 -10.77 -44.82 -7.77
CA ARG A 516 -11.60 -45.21 -8.91
C ARG A 516 -13.08 -45.13 -8.52
N GLY A 517 -13.92 -44.47 -9.32
CA GLY A 517 -15.32 -44.22 -9.00
C GLY A 517 -15.59 -42.94 -8.19
N SER A 518 -14.56 -42.16 -7.84
CA SER A 518 -14.71 -40.85 -7.21
C SER A 518 -15.29 -39.80 -8.17
N THR A 519 -15.81 -38.71 -7.62
CA THR A 519 -16.36 -37.59 -8.40
C THR A 519 -15.31 -36.55 -8.70
N VAL A 520 -15.22 -36.12 -9.96
CA VAL A 520 -14.47 -34.96 -10.43
C VAL A 520 -15.47 -33.85 -10.75
N THR A 521 -15.42 -32.75 -10.03
CA THR A 521 -16.26 -31.57 -10.28
C THR A 521 -15.58 -30.70 -11.34
N ILE A 522 -16.24 -30.47 -12.47
CA ILE A 522 -15.78 -29.59 -13.56
C ILE A 522 -16.59 -28.29 -13.59
N THR A 523 -15.90 -27.15 -13.66
CA THR A 523 -16.53 -25.83 -13.79
C THR A 523 -16.50 -25.40 -15.25
N ILE A 524 -17.65 -25.03 -15.81
CA ILE A 524 -17.80 -24.62 -17.20
C ILE A 524 -17.80 -23.10 -17.31
N SER A 525 -17.01 -22.56 -18.24
CA SER A 525 -16.97 -21.13 -18.53
C SER A 525 -18.28 -20.65 -19.14
N GLN A 526 -18.84 -19.58 -18.59
CA GLN A 526 -19.91 -18.77 -19.19
C GLN A 526 -19.38 -17.60 -20.03
N GLY A 527 -18.05 -17.52 -20.23
CA GLY A 527 -17.37 -16.37 -20.82
C GLY A 527 -17.07 -15.26 -19.80
N PRO A 528 -16.63 -14.07 -20.27
CA PRO A 528 -16.34 -12.93 -19.40
C PRO A 528 -17.63 -12.33 -18.82
N GLN A 529 -17.57 -11.90 -17.56
CA GLN A 529 -18.71 -11.32 -16.84
C GLN A 529 -18.91 -9.83 -17.20
N ASN A 530 -19.55 -9.56 -18.33
CA ASN A 530 -19.86 -8.19 -18.77
C ASN A 530 -21.31 -7.81 -18.46
N SER A 531 -21.51 -6.97 -17.44
CA SER A 531 -22.81 -6.31 -17.16
C SER A 531 -22.66 -4.85 -16.73
N LYS A 532 -21.62 -4.15 -17.19
CA LYS A 532 -21.39 -2.74 -16.87
C LYS A 532 -22.28 -1.81 -17.69
N VAL A 533 -22.61 -0.68 -17.08
CA VAL A 533 -23.39 0.44 -17.63
C VAL A 533 -22.45 1.61 -17.88
N ALA A 534 -22.48 2.21 -19.06
CA ALA A 534 -21.76 3.45 -19.33
C ALA A 534 -22.48 4.65 -18.70
N VAL A 535 -21.76 5.52 -17.99
CA VAL A 535 -22.31 6.78 -17.46
C VAL A 535 -22.74 7.69 -18.62
N PRO A 536 -24.03 8.06 -18.75
CA PRO A 536 -24.53 8.88 -19.85
C PRO A 536 -24.05 10.34 -19.73
N ASP A 537 -24.05 11.05 -20.86
CA ASP A 537 -23.84 12.49 -20.88
C ASP A 537 -25.09 13.22 -20.40
N VAL A 538 -24.92 14.00 -19.33
CA VAL A 538 -25.96 14.85 -18.73
C VAL A 538 -25.44 16.26 -18.42
N LEU A 539 -24.29 16.66 -19.00
CA LEU A 539 -23.76 18.01 -18.83
C LEU A 539 -24.68 19.04 -19.52
N GLY A 540 -24.84 20.20 -18.88
CA GLY A 540 -25.75 21.26 -19.33
C GLY A 540 -27.24 20.95 -19.14
N MET A 541 -27.63 19.74 -18.73
CA MET A 541 -29.03 19.42 -18.40
C MET A 541 -29.46 20.07 -17.07
N LEU A 542 -30.77 20.19 -16.84
CA LEU A 542 -31.29 20.53 -15.51
C LEU A 542 -31.13 19.32 -14.57
N PRO A 543 -31.05 19.52 -13.23
CA PRO A 543 -30.76 18.42 -12.29
C PRO A 543 -31.78 17.28 -12.33
N ASP A 544 -33.07 17.60 -12.51
CA ASP A 544 -34.14 16.60 -12.63
C ASP A 544 -34.08 15.82 -13.95
N GLU A 545 -33.69 16.47 -15.05
CA GLU A 545 -33.49 15.84 -16.36
C GLU A 545 -32.28 14.90 -16.32
N ALA A 546 -31.16 15.39 -15.79
CA ALA A 546 -29.94 14.62 -15.58
C ALA A 546 -30.20 13.38 -14.71
N LYS A 547 -30.96 13.54 -13.61
CA LYS A 547 -31.37 12.43 -12.74
C LYS A 547 -32.19 11.39 -13.50
N ALA A 548 -33.21 11.81 -14.24
CA ALA A 548 -34.03 10.88 -15.03
C ALA A 548 -33.20 10.11 -16.08
N THR A 549 -32.22 10.76 -16.72
CA THR A 549 -31.31 10.12 -17.68
C THR A 549 -30.36 9.11 -17.01
N LEU A 550 -29.83 9.42 -15.82
CA LEU A 550 -28.99 8.51 -15.04
C LEU A 550 -29.79 7.30 -14.54
N GLU A 551 -31.01 7.51 -14.03
CA GLU A 551 -31.92 6.44 -13.60
C GLU A 551 -32.35 5.55 -14.77
N ALA A 552 -32.60 6.12 -15.96
CA ALA A 552 -32.91 5.35 -17.17
C ALA A 552 -31.74 4.50 -17.68
N ALA A 553 -30.49 4.90 -17.41
CA ALA A 553 -29.31 4.08 -17.68
C ALA A 553 -29.15 2.93 -16.65
N GLY A 554 -29.91 2.92 -15.56
CA GLY A 554 -29.78 1.96 -14.46
C GLY A 554 -28.76 2.38 -13.40
N LEU A 555 -28.47 3.67 -13.28
CA LEU A 555 -27.64 4.26 -12.21
C LEU A 555 -28.54 4.92 -11.14
N THR A 556 -27.95 5.36 -10.03
CA THR A 556 -28.69 6.10 -9.00
C THR A 556 -28.05 7.46 -8.74
N VAL A 557 -28.85 8.49 -8.41
CA VAL A 557 -28.34 9.79 -7.96
C VAL A 557 -28.27 9.81 -6.44
N ARG A 558 -27.09 10.03 -5.88
CA ARG A 558 -26.86 10.09 -4.42
C ARG A 558 -27.02 11.51 -3.90
N ASN A 559 -26.20 12.43 -4.38
CA ASN A 559 -26.20 13.84 -3.98
C ASN A 559 -26.38 14.76 -5.18
N VAL A 560 -26.98 15.92 -4.94
CA VAL A 560 -26.95 17.08 -5.84
C VAL A 560 -26.35 18.23 -5.05
N GLU A 561 -25.22 18.77 -5.51
CA GLU A 561 -24.42 19.78 -4.80
C GLU A 561 -24.28 21.04 -5.67
N GLU A 562 -24.63 22.21 -5.14
CA GLU A 562 -24.40 23.50 -5.80
C GLU A 562 -22.95 23.96 -5.58
N VAL A 563 -22.29 24.32 -6.66
CA VAL A 563 -20.88 24.76 -6.67
C VAL A 563 -20.74 25.99 -7.57
N SER A 564 -19.84 26.91 -7.22
CA SER A 564 -19.59 28.08 -8.07
C SER A 564 -18.83 27.70 -9.33
N ASP A 565 -19.16 28.40 -10.41
CA ASP A 565 -18.63 28.18 -11.75
C ASP A 565 -18.63 29.50 -12.52
N ASP A 566 -17.59 29.77 -13.30
CA ASP A 566 -17.39 31.08 -13.92
C ASP A 566 -18.30 31.31 -15.15
N ASP A 567 -18.99 30.28 -15.67
CA ASP A 567 -19.92 30.40 -16.78
C ASP A 567 -21.36 30.71 -16.28
N GLU A 568 -21.75 31.99 -16.36
CA GLU A 568 -23.11 32.43 -16.02
C GLU A 568 -24.22 31.73 -16.84
N THR A 569 -23.91 31.18 -18.02
CA THR A 569 -24.90 30.46 -18.85
C THR A 569 -25.22 29.06 -18.31
N MET A 570 -24.38 28.55 -17.41
CA MET A 570 -24.53 27.25 -16.77
C MET A 570 -25.28 27.29 -15.43
N ILE A 571 -25.67 28.48 -14.93
CA ILE A 571 -26.42 28.62 -13.67
C ILE A 571 -27.67 27.71 -13.66
N GLY A 572 -27.78 26.88 -12.61
CA GLY A 572 -28.85 25.90 -12.44
C GLY A 572 -28.73 24.65 -13.31
N ARG A 573 -27.63 24.47 -14.05
CA ARG A 573 -27.35 23.29 -14.89
C ARG A 573 -26.24 22.43 -14.32
N VAL A 574 -26.24 21.16 -14.69
CA VAL A 574 -25.18 20.22 -14.32
C VAL A 574 -23.89 20.57 -15.04
N ILE A 575 -22.84 20.87 -14.27
CA ILE A 575 -21.49 21.17 -14.79
C ILE A 575 -20.50 20.02 -14.59
N ARG A 576 -20.79 19.08 -13.67
CA ARG A 576 -19.89 17.97 -13.32
C ARG A 576 -20.64 16.81 -12.69
N LEU A 577 -20.06 15.62 -12.81
CA LEU A 577 -20.50 14.38 -12.15
C LEU A 577 -19.36 13.81 -11.28
N SER A 578 -19.68 12.86 -10.39
CA SER A 578 -18.64 12.10 -9.65
C SER A 578 -17.88 11.06 -10.51
N TYR A 579 -18.47 10.62 -11.62
CA TYR A 579 -17.85 9.73 -12.61
C TYR A 579 -17.82 10.40 -13.99
N SER A 580 -16.79 10.13 -14.79
CA SER A 580 -16.68 10.68 -16.15
C SER A 580 -17.73 10.06 -17.08
N ILE A 581 -18.24 10.85 -18.03
CA ILE A 581 -19.11 10.37 -19.10
C ILE A 581 -18.42 9.23 -19.86
N GLY A 582 -19.18 8.19 -20.20
CA GLY A 582 -18.69 6.99 -20.88
C GLY A 582 -17.96 6.00 -19.97
N THR A 583 -17.74 6.30 -18.68
CA THR A 583 -17.14 5.34 -17.74
C THR A 583 -18.07 4.15 -17.56
N GLU A 584 -17.56 2.94 -17.74
CA GLU A 584 -18.29 1.70 -17.43
C GLU A 584 -18.27 1.42 -15.93
N VAL A 585 -19.44 1.46 -15.31
CA VAL A 585 -19.68 1.22 -13.87
C VAL A 585 -20.70 0.09 -13.67
N GLU A 586 -20.81 -0.45 -12.46
CA GLU A 586 -21.80 -1.49 -12.18
C GLU A 586 -23.24 -0.93 -12.14
N PRO A 587 -24.27 -1.71 -12.50
CA PRO A 587 -25.67 -1.31 -12.37
C PRO A 587 -25.99 -0.89 -10.92
N GLY A 588 -26.75 0.19 -10.77
CA GLY A 588 -27.09 0.79 -9.48
C GLY A 588 -26.04 1.73 -8.89
N THR A 589 -24.87 1.90 -9.54
CA THR A 589 -23.80 2.80 -9.05
C THR A 589 -24.33 4.21 -8.76
N ALA A 590 -23.93 4.74 -7.60
CA ALA A 590 -24.31 6.04 -7.08
C ALA A 590 -23.46 7.17 -7.70
N ILE A 591 -24.12 8.06 -8.45
CA ILE A 591 -23.54 9.25 -9.08
C ILE A 591 -23.91 10.49 -8.25
N ASP A 592 -22.96 11.38 -8.03
CA ASP A 592 -23.23 12.72 -7.50
C ASP A 592 -23.27 13.71 -8.66
N ILE A 593 -24.22 14.63 -8.60
CA ILE A 593 -24.44 15.69 -9.58
C ILE A 593 -23.95 17.02 -8.98
N TYR A 594 -23.21 17.79 -9.76
CA TYR A 594 -22.76 19.12 -9.37
C TYR A 594 -23.37 20.17 -10.30
N VAL A 595 -24.03 21.16 -9.70
CA VAL A 595 -24.84 22.17 -10.38
C VAL A 595 -24.17 23.53 -10.21
N SER A 596 -24.08 24.33 -11.28
CA SER A 596 -23.52 25.69 -11.17
C SER A 596 -24.47 26.62 -10.41
N SER A 597 -23.94 27.29 -9.39
CA SER A 597 -24.57 28.45 -8.73
C SER A 597 -24.07 29.79 -9.28
N GLY A 598 -23.23 29.76 -10.33
CA GLY A 598 -22.63 30.92 -10.97
C GLY A 598 -21.32 31.41 -10.33
N PRO A 599 -20.77 32.53 -10.82
CA PRO A 599 -19.46 33.01 -10.38
C PRO A 599 -19.46 33.43 -8.91
N SER A 600 -18.36 33.14 -8.21
CA SER A 600 -18.21 33.58 -6.81
C SER A 600 -18.07 35.10 -6.74
N ALA A 601 -19.02 35.78 -6.09
CA ALA A 601 -18.95 37.22 -5.91
C ALA A 601 -17.72 37.61 -5.07
N THR A 602 -16.88 38.51 -5.61
CA THR A 602 -15.77 39.12 -4.87
C THR A 602 -16.12 40.55 -4.49
N TYR A 603 -15.46 41.06 -3.45
CA TYR A 603 -15.70 42.39 -2.88
C TYR A 603 -14.38 43.14 -2.67
N MET A 604 -14.47 44.46 -2.47
CA MET A 604 -13.34 45.33 -2.21
C MET A 604 -13.63 46.33 -1.07
N TYR A 605 -12.57 46.83 -0.45
CA TYR A 605 -12.61 47.89 0.55
C TYR A 605 -11.66 49.01 0.13
N VAL A 606 -12.21 50.16 -0.27
CA VAL A 606 -11.43 51.30 -0.77
C VAL A 606 -11.92 52.57 -0.06
N GLU A 607 -11.42 52.80 1.15
CA GLU A 607 -11.86 53.89 2.03
C GLU A 607 -10.71 54.53 2.80
N ASN A 608 -10.98 55.72 3.32
CA ASN A 608 -10.14 56.39 4.30
C ASN A 608 -10.68 56.08 5.70
N ILE A 609 -9.89 55.37 6.51
CA ILE A 609 -10.24 55.09 7.90
C ILE A 609 -10.04 56.37 8.71
N GLU A 610 -11.11 56.85 9.34
CA GLU A 610 -11.09 58.07 10.16
C GLU A 610 -10.60 57.84 11.59
N SER A 611 -10.20 58.92 12.27
CA SER A 611 -9.64 58.91 13.64
C SER A 611 -10.60 58.28 14.67
N PRO A 612 -10.08 57.60 15.71
CA PRO A 612 -10.84 57.21 16.90
C PRO A 612 -11.47 58.39 17.68
N ALA A 613 -10.95 59.62 17.51
CA ALA A 613 -11.45 60.83 18.19
C ALA A 613 -12.93 61.14 17.90
N ILE A 614 -13.49 60.59 16.82
CA ILE A 614 -14.89 60.79 16.44
C ILE A 614 -15.84 60.13 17.45
N GLU A 615 -15.50 58.93 17.94
CA GLU A 615 -16.32 58.19 18.91
C GLU A 615 -15.79 58.23 20.34
N ASP A 616 -14.47 58.39 20.55
CA ASP A 616 -13.88 58.56 21.88
C ASP A 616 -13.08 59.89 21.99
N PRO A 617 -13.67 60.94 22.60
CA PRO A 617 -12.99 62.20 22.86
C PRO A 617 -11.75 62.10 23.78
N ALA A 618 -11.49 60.96 24.42
CA ALA A 618 -10.28 60.73 25.20
C ALA A 618 -9.10 60.23 24.34
N TYR A 619 -9.31 59.89 23.07
CA TYR A 619 -8.22 59.63 22.14
C TYR A 619 -7.50 60.94 21.76
N VAL A 620 -6.17 60.96 21.92
CA VAL A 620 -5.32 62.11 21.55
C VAL A 620 -4.67 61.83 20.21
N GLU A 621 -4.84 62.76 19.25
CA GLU A 621 -4.19 62.67 17.93
C GLU A 621 -2.67 62.50 18.03
N GLY A 622 -2.11 61.62 17.21
CA GLY A 622 -0.71 61.18 17.31
C GLY A 622 -0.50 59.93 18.18
N THR A 623 -1.49 59.48 18.96
CA THR A 623 -1.41 58.23 19.73
C THR A 623 -1.41 57.02 18.78
N GLN A 624 -0.61 56.00 19.09
CA GLN A 624 -0.58 54.79 18.26
C GLN A 624 -1.90 54.02 18.36
N CYS A 625 -2.52 53.77 17.22
CA CYS A 625 -3.72 52.96 17.06
C CYS A 625 -3.44 51.77 16.14
N VAL A 626 -3.71 50.57 16.62
CA VAL A 626 -3.73 49.33 15.84
C VAL A 626 -5.09 49.19 15.18
N ILE A 627 -5.09 48.98 13.86
CA ILE A 627 -6.27 48.81 13.03
C ILE A 627 -6.31 47.36 12.57
N VAL A 628 -7.48 46.74 12.65
CA VAL A 628 -7.75 45.38 12.18
C VAL A 628 -9.05 45.39 11.37
N LEU A 629 -9.06 44.79 10.19
CA LEU A 629 -10.31 44.47 9.48
C LEU A 629 -10.51 42.96 9.48
N THR A 630 -11.70 42.52 9.83
CA THR A 630 -12.16 41.14 9.71
C THR A 630 -13.38 41.04 8.80
N THR A 631 -13.58 39.92 8.12
CA THR A 631 -14.87 39.60 7.48
C THR A 631 -15.94 39.23 8.51
N ALA A 632 -17.18 38.99 8.08
CA ALA A 632 -18.28 38.58 8.95
C ALA A 632 -18.07 37.20 9.59
N SER A 633 -17.33 36.29 8.94
CA SER A 633 -16.86 35.04 9.53
C SER A 633 -15.76 35.21 10.60
N GLY A 634 -15.25 36.43 10.80
CA GLY A 634 -14.18 36.74 11.74
C GLY A 634 -12.76 36.54 11.15
N THR A 635 -12.64 36.32 9.84
CA THR A 635 -11.34 36.16 9.18
C THR A 635 -10.63 37.51 9.08
N GLU A 636 -9.46 37.66 9.70
CA GLU A 636 -8.63 38.88 9.58
C GLU A 636 -8.08 39.03 8.17
N ILE A 637 -8.43 40.15 7.51
CA ILE A 637 -8.02 40.48 6.12
C ILE A 637 -7.01 41.64 6.05
N TYR A 638 -6.88 42.43 7.11
CA TYR A 638 -5.89 43.51 7.19
C TYR A 638 -5.56 43.85 8.64
N ARG A 639 -4.28 44.13 8.90
CA ARG A 639 -3.82 44.65 10.20
C ARG A 639 -2.67 45.63 9.98
N THR A 640 -2.72 46.76 10.67
CA THR A 640 -1.65 47.77 10.67
C THR A 640 -1.64 48.57 11.97
N ALA A 641 -0.65 49.44 12.16
CA ALA A 641 -0.63 50.43 13.23
C ALA A 641 -0.30 51.82 12.65
N THR A 642 -1.05 52.84 13.04
CA THR A 642 -0.84 54.23 12.62
C THR A 642 -0.89 55.18 13.81
N THR A 643 -0.24 56.34 13.67
CA THR A 643 -0.38 57.51 14.56
C THR A 643 -1.06 58.69 13.85
N SER A 644 -1.42 58.52 12.58
CA SER A 644 -1.96 59.57 11.72
C SER A 644 -3.24 59.10 11.03
N PHE A 645 -4.22 59.97 11.01
CA PHE A 645 -5.52 59.79 10.36
C PHE A 645 -5.84 61.00 9.46
N PRO A 646 -6.68 60.85 8.41
CA PRO A 646 -7.25 59.58 7.94
C PRO A 646 -6.20 58.65 7.31
N LEU A 647 -6.43 57.33 7.41
CA LEU A 647 -5.57 56.30 6.83
C LEU A 647 -6.23 55.71 5.57
N PRO A 648 -5.66 55.90 4.36
CA PRO A 648 -6.16 55.26 3.15
C PRO A 648 -5.90 53.75 3.18
N VAL A 649 -6.93 52.95 2.89
CA VAL A 649 -6.88 51.49 2.77
C VAL A 649 -7.50 51.06 1.43
N ASN A 650 -6.84 50.14 0.73
CA ASN A 650 -7.30 49.53 -0.51
C ASN A 650 -7.07 48.01 -0.44
N LEU A 651 -8.16 47.25 -0.39
CA LEU A 651 -8.18 45.78 -0.35
C LEU A 651 -9.10 45.28 -1.47
N LEU A 652 -8.67 44.23 -2.17
CA LEU A 652 -9.40 43.60 -3.28
C LEU A 652 -9.62 42.11 -2.98
N ASN A 653 -10.52 41.47 -3.72
CA ASN A 653 -10.77 40.02 -3.68
C ASN A 653 -11.22 39.50 -2.30
N ILE A 654 -11.98 40.30 -1.56
CA ILE A 654 -12.63 39.89 -0.31
C ILE A 654 -13.78 38.93 -0.65
N SER A 655 -13.93 37.84 0.10
CA SER A 655 -14.88 36.75 -0.19
C SER A 655 -16.28 36.93 0.43
N GLU A 656 -16.48 37.99 1.20
CA GLU A 656 -17.70 38.23 1.98
C GLU A 656 -18.17 39.68 1.78
N PRO A 657 -19.48 39.97 1.84
CA PRO A 657 -20.03 41.31 1.63
C PRO A 657 -19.86 42.27 2.81
N THR A 658 -19.54 41.77 4.01
CA THR A 658 -19.51 42.57 5.24
C THR A 658 -18.37 42.15 6.16
N GLY A 659 -18.02 43.03 7.10
CA GLY A 659 -16.93 42.86 8.04
C GLY A 659 -16.99 43.80 9.22
N THR A 660 -15.93 43.82 10.02
CA THR A 660 -15.74 44.75 11.15
C THR A 660 -14.35 45.37 11.07
N LEU A 661 -14.29 46.68 11.23
CA LEU A 661 -13.09 47.47 11.44
C LEU A 661 -12.92 47.70 12.96
N THR A 662 -11.89 47.11 13.54
CA THR A 662 -11.52 47.25 14.94
C THR A 662 -10.33 48.21 15.08
N LEU A 663 -10.50 49.27 15.88
CA LEU A 663 -9.45 50.23 16.24
C LEU A 663 -9.08 50.03 17.71
N ILE A 664 -7.80 49.78 18.00
CA ILE A 664 -7.28 49.47 19.34
C ILE A 664 -6.19 50.48 19.69
N TYR A 665 -6.32 51.22 20.78
CA TYR A 665 -5.37 52.25 21.20
C TYR A 665 -5.26 52.30 22.73
N THR A 666 -4.40 53.15 23.27
CA THR A 666 -4.21 53.31 24.71
C THR A 666 -4.39 54.76 25.10
N VAL A 667 -5.33 55.01 26.02
CA VAL A 667 -5.53 56.33 26.64
C VAL A 667 -4.69 56.39 27.90
N THR A 668 -3.92 57.46 28.06
CA THR A 668 -3.13 57.74 29.27
C THR A 668 -3.64 59.01 29.94
N ALA A 669 -3.89 58.94 31.25
CA ALA A 669 -4.18 60.10 32.07
C ALA A 669 -2.95 60.49 32.89
N ASP A 670 -2.56 61.76 32.85
CA ASP A 670 -1.42 62.27 33.61
C ASP A 670 -1.64 62.20 35.13
N ALA A 671 -0.54 62.07 35.88
CA ALA A 671 -0.58 62.08 37.33
C ALA A 671 -0.96 63.48 37.86
N ALA A 672 -2.01 63.55 38.68
CA ALA A 672 -2.53 64.80 39.22
C ALA A 672 -2.14 64.98 40.70
N THR A 673 -1.45 66.07 41.03
CA THR A 673 -1.26 66.51 42.42
C THR A 673 -2.47 67.27 42.92
N VAL A 674 -3.19 66.69 43.88
CA VAL A 674 -4.27 67.35 44.62
C VAL A 674 -3.69 67.87 45.93
N THR A 675 -4.00 69.12 46.27
CA THR A 675 -3.63 69.72 47.56
C THR A 675 -4.89 69.88 48.40
N ASP A 676 -4.92 69.31 49.61
CA ASP A 676 -6.05 69.50 50.52
C ASP A 676 -6.11 70.96 50.97
N PRO A 677 -7.23 71.68 50.76
CA PRO A 677 -7.35 73.12 51.05
C PRO A 677 -7.44 73.43 52.56
N THR A 678 -7.52 72.40 53.41
CA THR A 678 -7.70 72.48 54.86
C THR A 678 -6.44 72.08 55.63
N THR A 679 -5.71 71.08 55.15
CA THR A 679 -4.48 70.57 55.79
C THR A 679 -3.20 71.00 55.07
N GLY A 680 -3.28 71.42 53.80
CA GLY A 680 -2.12 71.75 52.97
C GLY A 680 -1.33 70.53 52.47
N GLU A 681 -1.84 69.32 52.69
CA GLU A 681 -1.19 68.08 52.28
C GLU A 681 -1.32 67.84 50.78
N VAL A 682 -0.20 67.54 50.09
CA VAL A 682 -0.16 67.31 48.64
C VAL A 682 -0.14 65.80 48.38
N THR A 683 -1.22 65.27 47.82
CA THR A 683 -1.32 63.87 47.38
C THR A 683 -1.19 63.78 45.86
N THR A 684 -0.28 62.94 45.37
CA THR A 684 -0.15 62.65 43.93
C THR A 684 -1.00 61.44 43.59
N VAL A 685 -2.05 61.63 42.78
CA VAL A 685 -2.78 60.52 42.16
C VAL A 685 -1.92 59.99 41.00
N PRO A 686 -1.54 58.70 40.99
CA PRO A 686 -0.78 58.13 39.88
C PRO A 686 -1.57 58.20 38.57
N GLY A 687 -0.87 58.49 37.47
CA GLY A 687 -1.46 58.41 36.14
C GLY A 687 -1.90 57.00 35.79
N THR A 688 -2.96 56.86 35.01
CA THR A 688 -3.51 55.57 34.58
C THR A 688 -3.35 55.38 33.07
N SER A 689 -3.29 54.12 32.65
CA SER A 689 -3.19 53.73 31.23
C SER A 689 -4.23 52.65 30.95
N GLU A 690 -5.13 52.89 30.00
CA GLU A 690 -6.24 52.00 29.66
C GLU A 690 -6.20 51.69 28.16
N GLN A 691 -6.26 50.40 27.79
CA GLN A 691 -6.45 50.00 26.40
C GLN A 691 -7.94 50.07 26.04
N ARG A 692 -8.26 50.73 24.94
CA ARG A 692 -9.62 50.90 24.42
C ARG A 692 -9.74 50.34 23.01
N THR A 693 -10.97 49.93 22.69
CA THR A 693 -11.31 49.29 21.42
C THR A 693 -12.62 49.85 20.87
N ILE A 694 -12.60 50.33 19.64
CA ILE A 694 -13.80 50.72 18.86
C ILE A 694 -14.01 49.67 17.75
N ASN A 695 -15.25 49.29 17.51
CA ASN A 695 -15.64 48.41 16.41
C ASN A 695 -16.64 49.13 15.49
N ARG A 696 -16.28 49.31 14.22
CA ARG A 696 -17.11 49.89 13.16
C ARG A 696 -17.58 48.76 12.23
N PRO A 697 -18.88 48.54 12.01
CA PRO A 697 -19.35 47.59 11.00
C PRO A 697 -19.02 48.12 9.60
N ILE A 698 -18.58 47.24 8.70
CA ILE A 698 -18.19 47.56 7.32
C ILE A 698 -19.05 46.75 6.35
N THR A 699 -19.47 47.40 5.26
CA THR A 699 -20.01 46.74 4.07
C THR A 699 -19.01 46.91 2.95
N PHE A 700 -18.54 45.82 2.37
CA PHE A 700 -17.59 45.82 1.27
C PHE A 700 -18.31 46.06 -0.06
N ILE A 701 -17.65 46.78 -0.96
CA ILE A 701 -18.20 47.11 -2.28
C ILE A 701 -18.07 45.86 -3.15
N ARG A 702 -19.17 45.41 -3.78
CA ARG A 702 -19.12 44.27 -4.71
C ARG A 702 -18.23 44.63 -5.90
N ASN A 703 -17.29 43.76 -6.21
CA ASN A 703 -16.39 43.94 -7.34
C ASN A 703 -17.06 43.39 -8.61
N ASP A 704 -17.87 44.22 -9.26
CA ASP A 704 -18.58 43.89 -10.50
C ASP A 704 -17.67 43.96 -11.75
N SER A 705 -16.34 43.87 -11.59
CA SER A 705 -15.36 43.91 -12.68
C SER A 705 -15.28 42.58 -13.45
N GLY A 706 -16.41 42.15 -14.02
CA GLY A 706 -16.50 41.11 -15.05
C GLY A 706 -16.34 41.69 -16.44
N THR A 707 -15.20 42.35 -16.73
CA THR A 707 -14.77 42.81 -18.07
C THR A 707 -13.24 42.81 -18.19
#